data_AF-A0A7V3DFT8-F1
#
_entry.id   AF-A0A7V3DFT8-F1
#
_cell.length_a   1.000
_cell.length_b   1.000
_cell.length_c   1.000
_cell.angle_alpha   90.00
_cell.angle_beta   90.00
_cell.angle_gamma   90.00
#
_symmetry.space_group_name_H-M   'P 1'
#
loop_
_entity.id
_entity.type
_entity.pdbx_description
1 polymer ?
#
loop_
_entity_poly.entity_id
_entity_poly.type
_entity_poly.pdbx_seq_one_letter_code
_entity_poly.pdbx_strand_id
1 'polypeptide(L)'
;MRGRKVVCVLIGIGWLALALSAYSEVRVGMVQDGAWPGGDEIRSVFQREIEYLGRKELGVICPAELSVVADGTWNGVDAALNGAFANPSVDIVIALGPMGSANLCRRMSLPKPAIAPMVMDAEAMGITITDGASGKPNLVFMASPAPFDRDLKAFHELVPYRRVAILGSRRLFDAIPPLRGGCLAAVESLGVAADIVPVNDSIPEAIAAIPPGVDAVYLGPLLQLPGEAVEQLARWLMDRKLPSFSFAGRGDVERGILASVNPPSDTLRLARRAALYIQRLRMGEPAEKLPVSFTRDEKLTVNMATARALDAALPRAILLEAELLNEQAADMGRRINLTEAVNGVLASNLEIEAGAHKVAAGREIIRDARSKLLPKIEADLTDVRLDRDRAAASAGMFPERSLTATLSFTQVIFAEQAWANLDAQKLLQKAREFEYERAKLDMALEAAKAYLNVLRAKAGERIRKGILRMSRSHLELARVRKSAGTGNPVELFRWENEIAKAKKAVIESEALRQAAELAINRLLHRPLEEPFWTEDVRPEDTRLAGGNSPLAHYLADDRTFAAFRDFLAREGLAASPELHQMDAGIAAQKRGLVSARRAYYMPVIGIHGEAGRILEEDGEGVKPHFPLSLFLKYPDEKEWDLGIKASLPLYAGGARKAAVGKARETLAQLTIDRAAIAEKIEQRIRSYAIAARAGHENIEQTRAAAEAAHKALDLAADAYAQGMASLVELIDAQTAANVSDDLAANAVYDFLINVMEVQRAANAFVFFMSDEDRQAWRERLEAYIAERTAAGR
;
A
#
# COMPACT_ATOMS: atom_id res chain seq x y z
N MET A 1 -47.13 -90.28 -1.17
CA MET A 1 -47.21 -90.24 -2.64
C MET A 1 -47.67 -88.86 -3.09
N ARG A 2 -46.86 -88.25 -3.98
CA ARG A 2 -47.21 -87.40 -5.14
C ARG A 2 -48.39 -86.41 -5.07
N GLY A 3 -48.07 -85.16 -5.41
CA GLY A 3 -48.88 -84.30 -6.28
C GLY A 3 -49.56 -83.09 -5.64
N ARG A 4 -49.35 -81.92 -6.27
CA ARG A 4 -50.11 -80.64 -6.16
C ARG A 4 -49.96 -79.77 -4.90
N LYS A 5 -49.19 -78.68 -5.02
CA LYS A 5 -49.54 -77.29 -4.63
C LYS A 5 -48.81 -76.37 -5.64
N VAL A 6 -49.44 -75.82 -6.68
CA VAL A 6 -50.38 -74.66 -6.70
C VAL A 6 -49.69 -73.43 -6.12
N VAL A 7 -48.99 -72.65 -6.95
CA VAL A 7 -49.44 -71.35 -7.52
C VAL A 7 -49.62 -70.30 -6.42
N CYS A 8 -48.58 -69.48 -6.16
CA CYS A 8 -48.71 -68.12 -5.57
C CYS A 8 -47.40 -67.30 -5.45
N VAL A 9 -46.25 -67.69 -6.02
CA VAL A 9 -44.97 -66.95 -5.80
C VAL A 9 -44.39 -66.27 -7.05
N LEU A 10 -45.05 -66.34 -8.21
CA LEU A 10 -44.53 -65.78 -9.47
C LEU A 10 -45.21 -64.47 -9.97
N ILE A 11 -45.98 -63.79 -9.12
CA ILE A 11 -46.56 -62.47 -9.46
C ILE A 11 -45.75 -61.30 -8.85
N GLY A 12 -44.82 -61.57 -7.94
CA GLY A 12 -44.00 -60.54 -7.27
C GLY A 12 -42.75 -60.06 -8.02
N ILE A 13 -42.35 -60.72 -9.12
CA ILE A 13 -41.08 -60.41 -9.83
C ILE A 13 -41.34 -59.79 -11.22
N GLY A 14 -42.58 -59.85 -11.73
CA GLY A 14 -42.97 -59.22 -12.99
C GLY A 14 -43.22 -57.71 -12.92
N TRP A 15 -43.23 -57.12 -11.73
CA TRP A 15 -43.41 -55.66 -11.53
C TRP A 15 -42.15 -54.93 -11.08
N LEU A 16 -41.05 -55.63 -10.80
CA LEU A 16 -39.75 -55.02 -10.52
C LEU A 16 -38.81 -54.98 -11.74
N ALA A 17 -39.18 -55.66 -12.85
CA ALA A 17 -38.41 -55.69 -14.10
C ALA A 17 -38.85 -54.63 -15.13
N LEU A 18 -39.67 -53.66 -14.72
CA LEU A 18 -40.12 -52.52 -15.55
C LEU A 18 -39.68 -51.15 -15.00
N ALA A 19 -38.81 -51.14 -13.98
CA ALA A 19 -38.23 -49.91 -13.40
C ALA A 19 -36.69 -49.84 -13.54
N LEU A 20 -36.14 -50.55 -14.54
CA LEU A 20 -34.83 -50.28 -15.11
C LEU A 20 -35.05 -49.80 -16.54
N SER A 21 -35.76 -48.68 -16.69
CA SER A 21 -35.55 -47.85 -17.87
C SER A 21 -34.07 -47.48 -17.84
N ALA A 22 -33.30 -48.02 -18.79
CA ALA A 22 -31.99 -47.48 -19.13
C ALA A 22 -32.12 -45.95 -19.15
N TYR A 23 -31.39 -45.25 -18.30
CA TYR A 23 -31.38 -43.79 -18.31
C TYR A 23 -30.94 -43.38 -19.72
N SER A 24 -31.90 -42.99 -20.57
CA SER A 24 -31.58 -42.49 -21.90
C SER A 24 -30.78 -41.21 -21.73
N GLU A 25 -29.56 -41.16 -22.27
CA GLU A 25 -28.72 -39.97 -22.21
C GLU A 25 -29.48 -38.77 -22.77
N VAL A 26 -29.43 -37.62 -22.06
CA VAL A 26 -29.98 -36.37 -22.57
C VAL A 26 -28.95 -35.76 -23.50
N ARG A 27 -29.31 -35.62 -24.78
CA ARG A 27 -28.47 -35.07 -25.82
C ARG A 27 -28.81 -33.61 -26.07
N VAL A 28 -27.86 -32.74 -25.78
CA VAL A 28 -28.02 -31.29 -25.96
C VAL A 28 -27.49 -30.89 -27.34
N GLY A 29 -28.35 -30.29 -28.16
CA GLY A 29 -27.98 -29.68 -29.44
C GLY A 29 -27.70 -28.19 -29.27
N MET A 30 -26.53 -27.72 -29.69
CA MET A 30 -26.12 -26.33 -29.56
C MET A 30 -26.15 -25.65 -30.92
N VAL A 31 -26.86 -24.53 -31.03
CA VAL A 31 -26.90 -23.71 -32.26
C VAL A 31 -26.24 -22.37 -31.96
N GLN A 32 -25.09 -22.13 -32.59
CA GLN A 32 -24.35 -20.87 -32.50
C GLN A 32 -24.73 -19.97 -33.68
N ASP A 33 -24.92 -18.66 -33.42
CA ASP A 33 -25.44 -17.73 -34.42
C ASP A 33 -24.58 -17.62 -35.70
N GLY A 34 -23.27 -17.81 -35.59
CA GLY A 34 -22.30 -17.51 -36.63
C GLY A 34 -20.86 -17.81 -36.17
N ALA A 35 -19.91 -17.75 -37.09
CA ALA A 35 -18.49 -17.70 -36.73
C ALA A 35 -18.12 -16.25 -36.32
N TRP A 36 -17.59 -16.08 -35.10
CA TRP A 36 -17.06 -14.79 -34.64
C TRP A 36 -15.87 -15.00 -33.66
N PRO A 37 -14.99 -14.00 -33.49
CA PRO A 37 -13.88 -14.07 -32.53
C PRO A 37 -14.35 -14.43 -31.11
N GLY A 38 -13.89 -15.56 -30.59
CA GLY A 38 -14.27 -16.07 -29.25
C GLY A 38 -15.55 -16.92 -29.19
N GLY A 39 -16.28 -17.11 -30.30
CA GLY A 39 -17.49 -17.94 -30.33
C GLY A 39 -17.24 -19.41 -29.98
N ASP A 40 -16.14 -19.99 -30.46
CA ASP A 40 -15.74 -21.37 -30.12
C ASP A 40 -15.40 -21.52 -28.64
N GLU A 41 -14.79 -20.50 -28.04
CA GLU A 41 -14.47 -20.50 -26.61
C GLU A 41 -15.75 -20.48 -25.77
N ILE A 42 -16.72 -19.63 -26.11
CA ILE A 42 -18.04 -19.60 -25.47
C ILE A 42 -18.72 -20.97 -25.57
N ARG A 43 -18.77 -21.57 -26.76
CA ARG A 43 -19.34 -22.91 -26.96
C ARG A 43 -18.63 -23.95 -26.08
N SER A 44 -17.30 -23.91 -26.02
CA SER A 44 -16.50 -24.83 -25.19
C SER A 44 -16.77 -24.67 -23.69
N VAL A 45 -17.04 -23.45 -23.21
CA VAL A 45 -17.37 -23.20 -21.79
C VAL A 45 -18.74 -23.78 -21.46
N PHE A 46 -19.74 -23.53 -22.31
CA PHE A 46 -21.07 -24.12 -22.16
C PHE A 46 -21.01 -25.65 -22.18
N GLN A 47 -20.30 -26.24 -23.15
CA GLN A 47 -20.14 -27.68 -23.25
C GLN A 47 -19.48 -28.27 -22.00
N ARG A 48 -18.34 -27.71 -21.57
CA ARG A 48 -17.60 -28.19 -20.39
C ARG A 48 -18.44 -28.09 -19.13
N GLU A 49 -19.12 -26.98 -18.89
CA GLU A 49 -19.89 -26.78 -17.65
C GLU A 49 -21.14 -27.67 -17.60
N ILE A 50 -21.83 -27.84 -18.74
CA ILE A 50 -22.99 -28.74 -18.86
C ILE A 50 -22.57 -30.20 -18.63
N GLU A 51 -21.47 -30.64 -19.25
CA GLU A 51 -20.96 -32.00 -19.04
C GLU A 51 -20.41 -32.19 -17.62
N TYR A 52 -19.73 -31.20 -17.05
CA TYR A 52 -19.18 -31.28 -15.70
C TYR A 52 -20.27 -31.47 -14.64
N LEU A 53 -21.35 -30.68 -14.72
CA LEU A 53 -22.47 -30.75 -13.77
C LEU A 53 -23.45 -31.89 -14.10
N GLY A 54 -23.63 -32.25 -15.38
CA GLY A 54 -24.66 -33.21 -15.81
C GLY A 54 -24.20 -34.66 -15.98
N ARG A 55 -22.90 -34.92 -16.19
CA ARG A 55 -22.43 -36.27 -16.62
C ARG A 55 -22.32 -37.29 -15.49
N LYS A 56 -22.00 -36.87 -14.26
CA LYS A 56 -21.85 -37.79 -13.11
C LYS A 56 -23.17 -38.23 -12.48
N GLU A 57 -24.22 -37.41 -12.55
CA GLU A 57 -25.47 -37.66 -11.83
C GLU A 57 -26.69 -37.86 -12.75
N LEU A 58 -26.67 -37.40 -14.01
CA LEU A 58 -27.89 -37.26 -14.83
C LEU A 58 -27.78 -37.77 -16.28
N GLY A 59 -26.59 -38.18 -16.74
CA GLY A 59 -26.38 -38.71 -18.10
C GLY A 59 -26.58 -37.66 -19.20
N VAL A 60 -26.14 -36.42 -18.99
CA VAL A 60 -26.20 -35.35 -20.00
C VAL A 60 -24.93 -35.32 -20.83
N ILE A 61 -25.06 -35.25 -22.16
CA ILE A 61 -23.94 -35.12 -23.11
C ILE A 61 -24.20 -34.01 -24.13
N CYS A 62 -23.13 -33.38 -24.61
CA CYS A 62 -23.15 -32.39 -25.68
C CYS A 62 -22.32 -32.90 -26.88
N PRO A 63 -22.85 -33.80 -27.73
CA PRO A 63 -22.10 -34.36 -28.84
C PRO A 63 -21.69 -33.27 -29.84
N ALA A 64 -20.44 -33.32 -30.31
CA ALA A 64 -19.89 -32.32 -31.21
C ALA A 64 -20.68 -32.27 -32.54
N GLU A 65 -21.16 -33.42 -33.01
CA GLU A 65 -21.99 -33.58 -34.21
C GLU A 65 -23.40 -32.97 -34.09
N LEU A 66 -23.86 -32.67 -32.88
CA LEU A 66 -25.14 -31.97 -32.62
C LEU A 66 -24.95 -30.47 -32.40
N SER A 67 -23.72 -29.97 -32.51
CA SER A 67 -23.40 -28.54 -32.46
C SER A 67 -23.31 -27.96 -33.87
N VAL A 68 -24.09 -26.92 -34.15
CA VAL A 68 -24.16 -26.26 -35.46
C VAL A 68 -23.75 -24.80 -35.31
N VAL A 69 -22.84 -24.33 -36.15
CA VAL A 69 -22.52 -22.92 -36.31
C VAL A 69 -23.24 -22.43 -37.56
N ALA A 70 -24.18 -21.50 -37.40
CA ALA A 70 -24.91 -20.89 -38.50
C ALA A 70 -24.03 -19.88 -39.28
N ASP A 71 -24.60 -19.19 -40.26
CA ASP A 71 -23.88 -18.27 -41.15
C ASP A 71 -23.83 -16.81 -40.64
N GLY A 72 -24.37 -16.53 -39.45
CA GLY A 72 -24.47 -15.18 -38.92
C GLY A 72 -25.64 -14.36 -39.47
N THR A 73 -26.60 -14.99 -40.16
CA THR A 73 -27.84 -14.35 -40.65
C THR A 73 -29.07 -14.91 -39.94
N TRP A 74 -30.15 -14.13 -39.86
CA TRP A 74 -31.40 -14.58 -39.24
C TRP A 74 -31.94 -15.87 -39.88
N ASN A 75 -31.90 -15.98 -41.20
CA ASN A 75 -32.40 -17.15 -41.93
C ASN A 75 -31.53 -18.39 -41.71
N GLY A 76 -30.19 -18.22 -41.67
CA GLY A 76 -29.29 -19.33 -41.37
C GLY A 76 -29.45 -19.83 -39.94
N VAL A 77 -29.61 -18.92 -38.97
CA VAL A 77 -29.90 -19.27 -37.57
C VAL A 77 -31.25 -19.98 -37.46
N ASP A 78 -32.29 -19.49 -38.13
CA ASP A 78 -33.61 -20.13 -38.14
C ASP A 78 -33.57 -21.54 -38.72
N ALA A 79 -32.85 -21.73 -39.83
CA ALA A 79 -32.64 -23.02 -40.46
C ALA A 79 -31.88 -23.99 -39.54
N ALA A 80 -30.82 -23.53 -38.86
CA ALA A 80 -30.05 -24.32 -37.92
C ALA A 80 -30.89 -24.75 -36.69
N LEU A 81 -31.70 -23.83 -36.14
CA LEU A 81 -32.64 -24.14 -35.06
C LEU A 81 -33.70 -25.15 -35.51
N ASN A 82 -34.27 -24.98 -36.72
CA ASN A 82 -35.25 -25.92 -37.28
C ASN A 82 -34.62 -27.32 -37.47
N GLY A 83 -33.37 -27.39 -37.93
CA GLY A 83 -32.60 -28.63 -38.03
C GLY A 83 -32.40 -29.31 -36.68
N ALA A 84 -32.02 -28.55 -35.64
CA ALA A 84 -31.86 -29.06 -34.27
C ALA A 84 -33.18 -29.59 -33.69
N PHE A 85 -34.30 -28.89 -33.90
CA PHE A 85 -35.62 -29.33 -33.46
C PHE A 85 -36.11 -30.59 -34.21
N ALA A 86 -35.85 -30.69 -35.51
CA ALA A 86 -36.24 -31.83 -36.33
C ALA A 86 -35.38 -33.09 -36.08
N ASN A 87 -34.14 -32.93 -35.59
CA ASN A 87 -33.24 -34.06 -35.36
C ASN A 87 -33.70 -34.91 -34.16
N PRO A 88 -34.12 -36.18 -34.35
CA PRO A 88 -34.61 -37.02 -33.25
C PRO A 88 -33.54 -37.38 -32.21
N SER A 89 -32.25 -37.14 -32.50
CA SER A 89 -31.15 -37.34 -31.55
C SER A 89 -30.90 -36.15 -30.62
N VAL A 90 -31.64 -35.05 -30.76
CA VAL A 90 -31.53 -33.87 -29.89
C VAL A 90 -32.73 -33.86 -28.93
N ASP A 91 -32.49 -33.81 -27.62
CA ASP A 91 -33.53 -33.72 -26.59
C ASP A 91 -33.78 -32.29 -26.14
N ILE A 92 -32.72 -31.48 -26.02
CA ILE A 92 -32.76 -30.07 -25.59
C ILE A 92 -31.95 -29.22 -26.58
N VAL A 93 -32.48 -28.08 -26.98
CA VAL A 93 -31.81 -27.12 -27.87
C VAL A 93 -31.28 -25.93 -27.07
N ILE A 94 -30.03 -25.52 -27.29
CA ILE A 94 -29.47 -24.28 -26.73
C ILE A 94 -29.09 -23.33 -27.86
N ALA A 95 -29.61 -22.11 -27.83
CA ALA A 95 -29.24 -21.06 -28.78
C ALA A 95 -28.09 -20.19 -28.23
N LEU A 96 -26.87 -20.48 -28.65
CA LEU A 96 -25.66 -19.76 -28.27
C LEU A 96 -25.49 -18.52 -29.16
N GLY A 97 -26.18 -17.45 -28.78
CA GLY A 97 -26.05 -16.14 -29.39
C GLY A 97 -27.33 -15.31 -29.27
N PRO A 98 -27.21 -13.97 -29.43
CA PRO A 98 -28.35 -13.07 -29.30
C PRO A 98 -29.42 -13.25 -30.38
N MET A 99 -29.07 -13.58 -31.62
CA MET A 99 -30.03 -13.82 -32.70
C MET A 99 -30.80 -15.12 -32.49
N GLY A 100 -30.13 -16.21 -32.14
CA GLY A 100 -30.76 -17.49 -31.84
C GLY A 100 -31.65 -17.41 -30.60
N SER A 101 -31.18 -16.73 -29.55
CA SER A 101 -31.99 -16.47 -28.34
C SER A 101 -33.24 -15.66 -28.68
N ALA A 102 -33.09 -14.59 -29.48
CA ALA A 102 -34.22 -13.80 -29.98
C ALA A 102 -35.21 -14.61 -30.82
N ASN A 103 -34.69 -15.47 -31.70
CA ASN A 103 -35.49 -16.33 -32.55
C ASN A 103 -36.36 -17.29 -31.70
N LEU A 104 -35.75 -17.97 -30.73
CA LEU A 104 -36.48 -18.84 -29.79
C LEU A 104 -37.60 -18.09 -29.04
N CYS A 105 -37.31 -16.88 -28.54
CA CYS A 105 -38.29 -16.07 -27.84
C CYS A 105 -39.45 -15.60 -28.72
N ARG A 106 -39.24 -15.43 -30.04
CA ARG A 106 -40.30 -15.01 -31.00
C ARG A 106 -41.20 -16.16 -31.46
N ARG A 107 -40.76 -17.42 -31.36
CA ARG A 107 -41.57 -18.57 -31.76
C ARG A 107 -42.81 -18.70 -30.89
N MET A 108 -43.91 -19.12 -31.52
CA MET A 108 -45.21 -19.35 -30.85
C MET A 108 -45.22 -20.67 -30.08
N SER A 109 -44.57 -21.70 -30.62
CA SER A 109 -44.43 -23.01 -29.99
C SER A 109 -43.08 -23.62 -30.31
N LEU A 110 -42.55 -24.41 -29.37
CA LEU A 110 -41.29 -25.12 -29.52
C LEU A 110 -41.55 -26.63 -29.36
N PRO A 111 -41.12 -27.48 -30.31
CA PRO A 111 -41.41 -28.91 -30.28
C PRO A 111 -40.61 -29.67 -29.21
N LYS A 112 -39.52 -29.06 -28.70
CA LYS A 112 -38.64 -29.61 -27.66
C LYS A 112 -38.20 -28.49 -26.71
N PRO A 113 -37.82 -28.82 -25.46
CA PRO A 113 -37.26 -27.83 -24.54
C PRO A 113 -36.08 -27.09 -25.16
N ALA A 114 -36.09 -25.76 -25.02
CA ALA A 114 -35.05 -24.89 -25.52
C ALA A 114 -34.60 -23.87 -24.47
N ILE A 115 -33.31 -23.59 -24.45
CA ILE A 115 -32.67 -22.64 -23.57
C ILE A 115 -32.10 -21.49 -24.41
N ALA A 116 -32.52 -20.27 -24.10
CA ALA A 116 -32.03 -19.04 -24.72
C ALA A 116 -31.17 -18.24 -23.71
N PRO A 117 -29.86 -18.54 -23.60
CA PRO A 117 -28.98 -17.95 -22.59
C PRO A 117 -28.60 -16.50 -22.84
N MET A 118 -28.82 -15.94 -24.03
CA MET A 118 -28.29 -14.63 -24.42
C MET A 118 -29.40 -13.67 -24.87
N VAL A 119 -30.44 -13.51 -24.06
CA VAL A 119 -31.45 -12.46 -24.32
C VAL A 119 -30.88 -11.13 -23.87
N MET A 120 -30.59 -10.26 -24.85
CA MET A 120 -29.94 -8.98 -24.59
C MET A 120 -30.84 -8.03 -23.79
N ASP A 121 -31.99 -7.67 -24.34
CA ASP A 121 -32.92 -6.74 -23.71
C ASP A 121 -34.34 -7.26 -23.92
N ALA A 122 -34.90 -7.91 -22.89
CA ALA A 122 -36.22 -8.51 -22.98
C ALA A 122 -37.32 -7.46 -23.17
N GLU A 123 -37.18 -6.28 -22.57
CA GLU A 123 -38.15 -5.20 -22.64
C GLU A 123 -38.16 -4.57 -24.03
N ALA A 124 -36.99 -4.19 -24.54
CA ALA A 124 -36.85 -3.66 -25.89
C ALA A 124 -37.33 -4.66 -26.96
N MET A 125 -37.16 -5.96 -26.70
CA MET A 125 -37.62 -7.02 -27.61
C MET A 125 -39.10 -7.38 -27.47
N GLY A 126 -39.82 -6.80 -26.50
CA GLY A 126 -41.24 -7.08 -26.25
C GLY A 126 -41.50 -8.49 -25.71
N ILE A 127 -40.53 -9.07 -24.99
CA ILE A 127 -40.65 -10.41 -24.40
C ILE A 127 -41.38 -10.29 -23.06
N THR A 128 -42.56 -10.90 -22.97
CA THR A 128 -43.34 -10.95 -21.73
C THR A 128 -42.73 -11.94 -20.73
N ILE A 129 -42.54 -11.49 -19.49
CA ILE A 129 -42.16 -12.34 -18.35
C ILE A 129 -43.40 -12.47 -17.45
N THR A 130 -43.83 -13.69 -17.17
CA THR A 130 -45.03 -13.98 -16.37
C THR A 130 -44.60 -14.68 -15.08
N ASP A 131 -44.90 -14.10 -13.92
CA ASP A 131 -44.51 -14.62 -12.59
C ASP A 131 -43.02 -14.99 -12.48
N GLY A 132 -42.14 -14.21 -13.12
CA GLY A 132 -40.70 -14.44 -13.12
C GLY A 132 -40.20 -15.58 -14.02
N ALA A 133 -41.09 -16.18 -14.82
CA ALA A 133 -40.80 -17.25 -15.75
C ALA A 133 -41.17 -16.88 -17.22
N SER A 134 -40.87 -17.75 -18.17
CA SER A 134 -41.14 -17.47 -19.59
C SER A 134 -42.64 -17.51 -19.93
N GLY A 135 -43.42 -18.33 -19.20
CA GLY A 135 -44.82 -18.63 -19.50
C GLY A 135 -45.05 -19.33 -20.85
N LYS A 136 -43.99 -19.63 -21.62
CA LYS A 136 -44.05 -20.26 -22.94
C LYS A 136 -43.62 -21.72 -22.85
N PRO A 137 -44.48 -22.69 -23.24
CA PRO A 137 -44.15 -24.10 -23.19
C PRO A 137 -42.81 -24.40 -23.86
N ASN A 138 -41.99 -25.22 -23.20
CA ASN A 138 -40.68 -25.64 -23.69
C ASN A 138 -39.64 -24.52 -23.86
N LEU A 139 -39.85 -23.32 -23.31
CA LEU A 139 -38.87 -22.23 -23.37
C LEU A 139 -38.43 -21.82 -21.98
N VAL A 140 -37.12 -21.77 -21.74
CA VAL A 140 -36.52 -20.97 -20.67
C VAL A 140 -35.48 -20.04 -21.29
N PHE A 141 -35.42 -18.80 -20.82
CA PHE A 141 -34.43 -17.84 -21.29
C PHE A 141 -33.75 -17.16 -20.11
N MET A 142 -32.62 -16.53 -20.37
CA MET A 142 -31.89 -15.72 -19.40
C MET A 142 -31.88 -14.29 -19.92
N ALA A 143 -32.68 -13.45 -19.28
CA ALA A 143 -32.83 -12.05 -19.65
C ALA A 143 -32.29 -11.14 -18.54
N SER A 144 -31.54 -10.12 -18.96
CA SER A 144 -31.19 -8.99 -18.10
C SER A 144 -32.19 -7.86 -18.33
N PRO A 145 -32.72 -7.21 -17.28
CA PRO A 145 -33.62 -6.06 -17.45
C PRO A 145 -32.85 -4.84 -17.98
N ALA A 146 -33.32 -4.25 -19.09
CA ALA A 146 -32.92 -2.95 -19.62
C ALA A 146 -31.41 -2.59 -19.59
N PRO A 147 -30.51 -3.42 -20.15
CA PRO A 147 -29.07 -3.17 -20.05
C PRO A 147 -28.62 -1.89 -20.77
N PHE A 148 -29.32 -1.45 -21.82
CA PHE A 148 -28.93 -0.23 -22.55
C PHE A 148 -29.21 1.04 -21.75
N ASP A 149 -30.37 1.15 -21.09
CA ASP A 149 -30.71 2.28 -20.21
C ASP A 149 -29.69 2.38 -19.07
N ARG A 150 -29.40 1.25 -18.43
CA ARG A 150 -28.37 1.15 -17.39
C ARG A 150 -27.00 1.62 -17.87
N ASP A 151 -26.51 1.07 -18.99
CA ASP A 151 -25.16 1.35 -19.48
C ASP A 151 -25.01 2.83 -19.91
N LEU A 152 -25.98 3.35 -20.65
CA LEU A 152 -25.97 4.74 -21.13
C LEU A 152 -26.14 5.73 -19.97
N LYS A 153 -26.96 5.41 -18.97
CA LYS A 153 -27.07 6.22 -17.75
C LYS A 153 -25.75 6.24 -16.98
N ALA A 154 -25.14 5.08 -16.75
CA ALA A 154 -23.84 5.00 -16.08
C ALA A 154 -22.75 5.74 -16.86
N PHE A 155 -22.79 5.69 -18.19
CA PHE A 155 -21.88 6.45 -19.03
C PHE A 155 -22.08 7.96 -18.88
N HIS A 156 -23.33 8.43 -18.92
CA HIS A 156 -23.66 9.85 -18.79
C HIS A 156 -23.37 10.40 -17.38
N GLU A 157 -23.54 9.59 -16.34
CA GLU A 157 -23.15 9.92 -14.97
C GLU A 157 -21.62 10.01 -14.82
N LEU A 158 -20.87 9.14 -15.50
CA LEU A 158 -19.39 9.15 -15.48
C LEU A 158 -18.82 10.32 -16.28
N VAL A 159 -19.35 10.57 -17.47
CA VAL A 159 -18.99 11.69 -18.34
C VAL A 159 -20.26 12.23 -19.01
N PRO A 160 -20.75 13.41 -18.62
CA PRO A 160 -21.90 14.02 -19.28
C PRO A 160 -21.62 14.33 -20.75
N TYR A 161 -22.56 13.98 -21.64
CA TYR A 161 -22.46 14.19 -23.09
C TYR A 161 -23.80 14.66 -23.68
N ARG A 162 -23.75 15.43 -24.78
CA ARG A 162 -24.97 15.98 -25.43
C ARG A 162 -25.40 15.18 -26.64
N ARG A 163 -24.46 14.50 -27.32
CA ARG A 163 -24.72 13.72 -28.52
C ARG A 163 -23.81 12.49 -28.62
N VAL A 164 -24.40 11.30 -28.51
CA VAL A 164 -23.67 10.03 -28.48
C VAL A 164 -23.80 9.26 -29.80
N ALA A 165 -22.67 8.75 -30.31
CA ALA A 165 -22.67 7.74 -31.38
C ALA A 165 -22.81 6.35 -30.78
N ILE A 166 -23.84 5.60 -31.17
CA ILE A 166 -24.08 4.22 -30.76
C ILE A 166 -23.61 3.29 -31.87
N LEU A 167 -22.42 2.71 -31.70
CA LEU A 167 -21.88 1.72 -32.64
C LEU A 167 -22.51 0.37 -32.33
N GLY A 168 -23.16 -0.25 -33.30
CA GLY A 168 -23.72 -1.59 -33.12
C GLY A 168 -23.65 -2.41 -34.39
N SER A 169 -23.61 -3.73 -34.22
CA SER A 169 -23.50 -4.67 -35.34
C SER A 169 -24.68 -4.51 -36.30
N ARG A 170 -24.38 -4.23 -37.59
CA ARG A 170 -25.41 -4.12 -38.63
C ARG A 170 -26.25 -5.39 -38.72
N ARG A 171 -25.57 -6.55 -38.72
CA ARG A 171 -26.22 -7.86 -38.77
C ARG A 171 -27.19 -8.06 -37.61
N LEU A 172 -26.80 -7.64 -36.41
CA LEU A 172 -27.64 -7.77 -35.21
C LEU A 172 -28.85 -6.83 -35.23
N PHE A 173 -28.66 -5.57 -35.62
CA PHE A 173 -29.78 -4.61 -35.72
C PHE A 173 -30.78 -4.99 -36.82
N ASP A 174 -30.30 -5.51 -37.96
CA ASP A 174 -31.16 -5.97 -39.04
C ASP A 174 -31.94 -7.24 -38.63
N ALA A 175 -31.30 -8.15 -37.87
CA ALA A 175 -31.92 -9.37 -37.36
C ALA A 175 -32.93 -9.13 -36.22
N ILE A 176 -32.65 -8.15 -35.35
CA ILE A 176 -33.48 -7.81 -34.19
C ILE A 176 -33.82 -6.31 -34.21
N PRO A 177 -34.75 -5.88 -35.09
CA PRO A 177 -35.09 -4.46 -35.24
C PRO A 177 -35.45 -3.72 -33.94
N PRO A 178 -36.15 -4.33 -32.96
CA PRO A 178 -36.48 -3.65 -31.71
C PRO A 178 -35.27 -3.23 -30.87
N LEU A 179 -34.11 -3.86 -30.99
CA LEU A 179 -32.90 -3.44 -30.27
C LEU A 179 -32.48 -2.01 -30.65
N ARG A 180 -32.64 -1.66 -31.94
CA ARG A 180 -32.34 -0.31 -32.43
C ARG A 180 -33.23 0.73 -31.74
N GLY A 181 -34.52 0.42 -31.60
CA GLY A 181 -35.49 1.28 -30.90
C GLY A 181 -35.20 1.38 -29.41
N GLY A 182 -34.86 0.27 -28.75
CA GLY A 182 -34.48 0.24 -27.34
C GLY A 182 -33.28 1.13 -27.02
N CYS A 183 -32.22 1.07 -27.84
CA CYS A 183 -31.05 1.95 -27.67
C CYS A 183 -31.41 3.43 -27.80
N LEU A 184 -32.27 3.79 -28.77
CA LEU A 184 -32.71 5.19 -28.96
C LEU A 184 -33.56 5.65 -27.77
N ALA A 185 -34.52 4.83 -27.33
CA ALA A 185 -35.36 5.12 -26.17
C ALA A 185 -34.54 5.32 -24.89
N ALA A 186 -33.49 4.52 -24.69
CA ALA A 186 -32.56 4.64 -23.57
C ALA A 186 -31.73 5.93 -23.58
N VAL A 187 -31.44 6.52 -24.75
CA VAL A 187 -30.77 7.83 -24.83
C VAL A 187 -31.79 8.97 -24.73
N GLU A 188 -32.97 8.82 -25.32
CA GLU A 188 -34.06 9.79 -25.21
C GLU A 188 -34.51 9.99 -23.75
N SER A 189 -34.52 8.93 -22.93
CA SER A 189 -34.81 9.01 -21.49
C SER A 189 -33.84 9.91 -20.72
N LEU A 190 -32.61 10.08 -21.22
CA LEU A 190 -31.57 10.94 -20.66
C LEU A 190 -31.61 12.38 -21.21
N GLY A 191 -32.47 12.67 -22.19
CA GLY A 191 -32.54 13.98 -22.84
C GLY A 191 -31.36 14.29 -23.76
N VAL A 192 -30.73 13.25 -24.32
CA VAL A 192 -29.51 13.33 -25.13
C VAL A 192 -29.83 12.97 -26.60
N ALA A 193 -29.08 13.52 -27.56
CA ALA A 193 -29.20 13.12 -28.97
C ALA A 193 -28.38 11.85 -29.26
N ALA A 194 -28.91 10.93 -30.07
CA ALA A 194 -28.21 9.70 -30.45
C ALA A 194 -28.14 9.52 -31.97
N ASP A 195 -27.01 9.02 -32.46
CA ASP A 195 -26.86 8.53 -33.82
C ASP A 195 -26.43 7.06 -33.80
N ILE A 196 -27.22 6.20 -34.45
CA ILE A 196 -26.85 4.79 -34.59
C ILE A 196 -25.92 4.62 -35.79
N VAL A 197 -24.74 4.11 -35.51
CA VAL A 197 -23.68 3.83 -36.50
C VAL A 197 -23.62 2.30 -36.70
N PRO A 198 -24.17 1.77 -37.79
CA PRO A 198 -24.11 0.35 -38.08
C PRO A 198 -22.67 -0.06 -38.46
N VAL A 199 -22.14 -1.07 -37.76
CA VAL A 199 -20.77 -1.58 -37.92
C VAL A 199 -20.81 -2.96 -38.58
N ASN A 200 -20.01 -3.14 -39.64
CA ASN A 200 -19.77 -4.43 -40.29
C ASN A 200 -18.49 -5.07 -39.73
N ASP A 201 -17.62 -5.58 -40.61
CA ASP A 201 -16.37 -6.26 -40.27
C ASP A 201 -15.13 -5.33 -40.38
N SER A 202 -15.34 -4.02 -40.62
CA SER A 202 -14.28 -3.01 -40.88
C SER A 202 -14.36 -1.82 -39.92
N ILE A 203 -13.31 -1.60 -39.13
CA ILE A 203 -13.17 -0.42 -38.25
C ILE A 203 -13.03 0.89 -39.02
N PRO A 204 -12.21 1.00 -40.10
CA PRO A 204 -12.13 2.24 -40.86
C PRO A 204 -13.49 2.72 -41.41
N GLU A 205 -14.36 1.78 -41.82
CA GLU A 205 -15.73 2.10 -42.23
C GLU A 205 -16.57 2.60 -41.05
N ALA A 206 -16.48 1.93 -39.89
CA ALA A 206 -17.17 2.37 -38.68
C ALA A 206 -16.75 3.78 -38.26
N ILE A 207 -15.45 4.07 -38.29
CA ILE A 207 -14.87 5.38 -38.01
C ILE A 207 -15.41 6.45 -38.97
N ALA A 208 -15.43 6.15 -40.27
CA ALA A 208 -15.92 7.09 -41.29
C ALA A 208 -17.43 7.36 -41.17
N ALA A 209 -18.18 6.42 -40.59
CA ALA A 209 -19.62 6.54 -40.39
C ALA A 209 -20.01 7.28 -39.09
N ILE A 210 -19.05 7.59 -38.19
CA ILE A 210 -19.32 8.40 -37.00
C ILE A 210 -19.61 9.85 -37.43
N PRO A 211 -20.80 10.42 -37.13
CA PRO A 211 -21.16 11.76 -37.55
C PRO A 211 -20.25 12.84 -36.94
N PRO A 212 -19.99 13.95 -37.65
CA PRO A 212 -19.31 15.09 -37.06
C PRO A 212 -20.19 15.73 -35.95
N GLY A 213 -19.58 16.10 -34.83
CA GLY A 213 -20.25 16.78 -33.72
C GLY A 213 -20.81 15.88 -32.61
N VAL A 214 -20.50 14.58 -32.63
CA VAL A 214 -20.68 13.70 -31.46
C VAL A 214 -19.62 14.01 -30.40
N ASP A 215 -19.99 13.92 -29.13
CA ASP A 215 -19.11 14.18 -27.98
C ASP A 215 -18.92 12.94 -27.08
N ALA A 216 -19.50 11.79 -27.45
CA ALA A 216 -19.30 10.50 -26.80
C ALA A 216 -19.58 9.32 -27.75
N VAL A 217 -19.00 8.16 -27.45
CA VAL A 217 -19.18 6.93 -28.25
C VAL A 217 -19.53 5.73 -27.39
N TYR A 218 -20.70 5.14 -27.60
CA TYR A 218 -21.13 3.90 -26.98
C TYR A 218 -20.92 2.72 -27.94
N LEU A 219 -20.15 1.73 -27.49
CA LEU A 219 -19.88 0.49 -28.22
C LEU A 219 -20.87 -0.56 -27.74
N GLY A 220 -21.85 -0.87 -28.60
CA GLY A 220 -22.73 -2.01 -28.42
C GLY A 220 -22.02 -3.37 -28.59
N PRO A 221 -22.77 -4.48 -28.69
CA PRO A 221 -22.22 -5.81 -28.89
C PRO A 221 -21.61 -5.97 -30.29
N LEU A 222 -20.32 -5.69 -30.42
CA LEU A 222 -19.56 -5.80 -31.67
C LEU A 222 -18.80 -7.14 -31.75
N LEU A 223 -19.51 -8.24 -31.51
CA LEU A 223 -18.94 -9.60 -31.43
C LEU A 223 -18.16 -10.01 -32.69
N GLN A 224 -18.47 -9.40 -33.84
CA GLN A 224 -17.79 -9.66 -35.11
C GLN A 224 -16.36 -9.07 -35.18
N LEU A 225 -16.03 -8.11 -34.32
CA LEU A 225 -14.73 -7.44 -34.35
C LEU A 225 -13.70 -8.16 -33.47
N PRO A 226 -12.46 -8.39 -33.94
CA PRO A 226 -11.39 -8.91 -33.11
C PRO A 226 -10.93 -7.84 -32.11
N GLY A 227 -10.27 -8.27 -31.02
CA GLY A 227 -9.77 -7.36 -30.00
C GLY A 227 -8.82 -6.28 -30.51
N GLU A 228 -7.96 -6.59 -31.49
CA GLU A 228 -7.07 -5.62 -32.13
C GLU A 228 -7.82 -4.48 -32.83
N ALA A 229 -9.01 -4.77 -33.38
CA ALA A 229 -9.87 -3.77 -34.00
C ALA A 229 -10.46 -2.81 -32.94
N VAL A 230 -10.80 -3.32 -31.75
CA VAL A 230 -11.25 -2.49 -30.61
C VAL A 230 -10.13 -1.57 -30.13
N GLU A 231 -8.88 -2.06 -30.07
CA GLU A 231 -7.72 -1.24 -29.70
C GLU A 231 -7.46 -0.11 -30.71
N GLN A 232 -7.60 -0.39 -32.01
CA GLN A 232 -7.47 0.64 -33.06
C GLN A 232 -8.55 1.71 -32.92
N LEU A 233 -9.80 1.31 -32.67
CA LEU A 233 -10.90 2.23 -32.41
C LEU A 233 -10.65 3.06 -31.14
N ALA A 234 -10.21 2.44 -30.06
CA ALA A 234 -9.89 3.12 -28.80
C ALA A 234 -8.82 4.21 -28.98
N ARG A 235 -7.74 3.92 -29.73
CA ARG A 235 -6.71 4.92 -30.07
C ARG A 235 -7.28 6.09 -30.85
N TRP A 236 -8.08 5.82 -31.88
CA TRP A 236 -8.71 6.86 -32.68
C TRP A 236 -9.65 7.77 -31.87
N LEU A 237 -10.37 7.19 -30.90
CA LEU A 237 -11.25 7.89 -29.96
C LEU A 237 -10.45 8.77 -28.99
N MET A 238 -9.36 8.24 -28.43
CA MET A 238 -8.44 8.99 -27.55
C MET A 238 -7.83 10.20 -28.26
N ASP A 239 -7.34 10.03 -29.50
CA ASP A 239 -6.76 11.12 -30.31
C ASP A 239 -7.76 12.26 -30.56
N ARG A 240 -9.06 11.95 -30.56
CA ARG A 240 -10.15 12.93 -30.75
C ARG A 240 -10.82 13.39 -29.47
N LYS A 241 -10.32 12.95 -28.30
CA LYS A 241 -10.89 13.27 -26.98
C LYS A 241 -12.36 12.84 -26.86
N LEU A 242 -12.74 11.74 -27.51
CA LEU A 242 -14.08 11.17 -27.43
C LEU A 242 -14.14 10.13 -26.32
N PRO A 243 -14.84 10.40 -25.19
CA PRO A 243 -15.07 9.39 -24.17
C PRO A 243 -15.86 8.22 -24.74
N SER A 244 -15.56 7.02 -24.25
CA SER A 244 -16.11 5.79 -24.80
C SER A 244 -16.57 4.79 -23.75
N PHE A 245 -17.64 4.08 -24.05
CA PHE A 245 -18.22 3.12 -23.12
C PHE A 245 -18.57 1.82 -23.83
N SER A 246 -18.23 0.67 -23.26
CA SER A 246 -18.45 -0.63 -23.91
C SER A 246 -19.51 -1.49 -23.21
N PHE A 247 -20.36 -2.11 -24.02
CA PHE A 247 -21.27 -3.18 -23.63
C PHE A 247 -20.55 -4.51 -23.37
N ALA A 248 -19.46 -4.79 -24.10
CA ALA A 248 -18.80 -6.10 -24.08
C ALA A 248 -18.08 -6.41 -22.75
N GLY A 249 -17.75 -5.38 -21.97
CA GLY A 249 -17.23 -5.54 -20.61
C GLY A 249 -15.79 -5.06 -20.43
N ARG A 250 -15.16 -5.58 -19.38
CA ARG A 250 -13.78 -5.26 -18.97
C ARG A 250 -12.73 -5.48 -20.08
N GLY A 251 -12.91 -6.48 -20.94
CA GLY A 251 -11.95 -6.77 -22.01
C GLY A 251 -11.74 -5.59 -22.97
N ASP A 252 -12.77 -4.81 -23.24
CA ASP A 252 -12.67 -3.61 -24.08
C ASP A 252 -12.02 -2.44 -23.32
N VAL A 253 -12.27 -2.34 -22.01
CA VAL A 253 -11.67 -1.33 -21.14
C VAL A 253 -10.16 -1.54 -21.03
N GLU A 254 -9.70 -2.79 -20.92
CA GLU A 254 -8.28 -3.18 -20.97
C GLU A 254 -7.62 -2.79 -22.30
N ARG A 255 -8.40 -2.80 -23.40
CA ARG A 255 -7.98 -2.43 -24.75
C ARG A 255 -8.02 -0.92 -25.04
N GLY A 256 -8.43 -0.11 -24.07
CA GLY A 256 -8.35 1.35 -24.14
C GLY A 256 -9.69 2.09 -24.21
N ILE A 257 -10.84 1.39 -24.18
CA ILE A 257 -12.14 2.05 -23.97
C ILE A 257 -12.18 2.65 -22.55
N LEU A 258 -12.84 3.80 -22.39
CA LEU A 258 -12.81 4.53 -21.12
C LEU A 258 -13.51 3.75 -19.99
N ALA A 259 -14.71 3.21 -20.22
CA ALA A 259 -15.42 2.50 -19.16
C ALA A 259 -16.42 1.42 -19.63
N SER A 260 -16.85 0.58 -18.69
CA SER A 260 -17.93 -0.40 -18.85
C SER A 260 -18.50 -0.73 -17.47
N VAL A 261 -19.81 -1.01 -17.36
CA VAL A 261 -20.42 -1.59 -16.14
C VAL A 261 -20.53 -3.11 -16.18
N ASN A 262 -20.25 -3.72 -17.33
CA ASN A 262 -20.30 -5.17 -17.50
C ASN A 262 -18.97 -5.81 -17.05
N PRO A 263 -19.03 -6.91 -16.26
CA PRO A 263 -17.85 -7.60 -15.72
C PRO A 263 -17.13 -8.40 -16.84
N PRO A 264 -15.92 -8.94 -16.58
CA PRO A 264 -15.31 -9.90 -17.49
C PRO A 264 -16.21 -11.15 -17.66
N SER A 265 -16.81 -11.29 -18.85
CA SER A 265 -17.62 -12.41 -19.36
C SER A 265 -18.45 -13.20 -18.32
N ASP A 266 -19.76 -12.93 -18.25
CA ASP A 266 -20.76 -13.78 -17.56
C ASP A 266 -20.92 -15.18 -18.19
N THR A 267 -20.15 -15.52 -19.23
CA THR A 267 -20.23 -16.78 -19.99
C THR A 267 -20.26 -18.00 -19.09
N LEU A 268 -19.39 -18.07 -18.07
CA LEU A 268 -19.36 -19.20 -17.14
C LEU A 268 -20.63 -19.26 -16.27
N ARG A 269 -21.15 -18.11 -15.82
CA ARG A 269 -22.39 -18.05 -15.02
C ARG A 269 -23.60 -18.44 -15.85
N LEU A 270 -23.67 -17.98 -17.09
CA LEU A 270 -24.69 -18.37 -18.06
C LEU A 270 -24.62 -19.87 -18.38
N ALA A 271 -23.41 -20.41 -18.60
CA ALA A 271 -23.17 -21.82 -18.82
C ALA A 271 -23.62 -22.68 -17.63
N ARG A 272 -23.23 -22.29 -16.41
CA ARG A 272 -23.62 -22.96 -15.17
C ARG A 272 -25.14 -22.89 -14.95
N ARG A 273 -25.77 -21.74 -15.24
CA ARG A 273 -27.22 -21.59 -15.16
C ARG A 273 -27.95 -22.46 -16.20
N ALA A 274 -27.44 -22.55 -17.42
CA ALA A 274 -27.97 -23.45 -18.45
C ALA A 274 -27.86 -24.92 -18.02
N ALA A 275 -26.72 -25.33 -17.46
CA ALA A 275 -26.52 -26.68 -16.94
C ALA A 275 -27.52 -27.03 -15.82
N LEU A 276 -27.75 -26.09 -14.89
CA LEU A 276 -28.76 -26.24 -13.82
C LEU A 276 -30.19 -26.31 -14.38
N TYR A 277 -30.53 -25.55 -15.43
CA TYR A 277 -31.82 -25.70 -16.10
C TYR A 277 -31.96 -27.07 -16.76
N ILE A 278 -30.93 -27.59 -17.43
CA ILE A 278 -30.98 -28.94 -18.01
C ILE A 278 -31.25 -29.99 -16.93
N GLN A 279 -30.60 -29.86 -15.78
CA GLN A 279 -30.84 -30.75 -14.64
C GLN A 279 -32.30 -30.70 -14.17
N ARG A 280 -32.87 -29.48 -14.01
CA ARG A 280 -34.27 -29.30 -13.60
C ARG A 280 -35.27 -29.81 -14.63
N LEU A 281 -35.01 -29.55 -15.92
CA LEU A 281 -35.80 -30.09 -17.04
C LEU A 281 -35.80 -31.63 -17.03
N ARG A 282 -34.63 -32.23 -16.78
CA ARG A 282 -34.50 -33.69 -16.68
C ARG A 282 -35.23 -34.27 -15.46
N MET A 283 -35.30 -33.53 -14.37
CA MET A 283 -36.10 -33.88 -13.19
C MET A 283 -37.61 -33.69 -13.39
N GLY A 284 -38.05 -33.29 -14.58
CA GLY A 284 -39.47 -33.15 -14.94
C GLY A 284 -40.06 -31.78 -14.63
N GLU A 285 -39.23 -30.79 -14.28
CA GLU A 285 -39.71 -29.43 -14.10
C GLU A 285 -39.99 -28.78 -15.48
N PRO A 286 -41.16 -28.14 -15.69
CA PRO A 286 -41.49 -27.54 -16.98
C PRO A 286 -40.62 -26.31 -17.26
N ALA A 287 -40.13 -26.17 -18.51
CA ALA A 287 -39.29 -25.03 -18.91
C ALA A 287 -39.98 -23.68 -18.67
N GLU A 288 -41.29 -23.62 -18.92
CA GLU A 288 -42.11 -22.42 -18.80
C GLU A 288 -42.24 -21.85 -17.37
N LYS A 289 -41.89 -22.66 -16.36
CA LYS A 289 -41.93 -22.27 -14.94
C LYS A 289 -40.56 -21.92 -14.37
N LEU A 290 -39.50 -22.17 -15.11
CA LEU A 290 -38.14 -21.88 -14.64
C LEU A 290 -37.91 -20.36 -14.59
N PRO A 291 -37.19 -19.87 -13.57
CA PRO A 291 -36.95 -18.44 -13.41
C PRO A 291 -36.12 -17.91 -14.58
N VAL A 292 -36.54 -16.83 -15.24
CA VAL A 292 -35.87 -16.30 -16.44
C VAL A 292 -34.98 -15.08 -16.20
N SER A 293 -35.08 -14.49 -15.01
CA SER A 293 -34.24 -13.35 -14.63
C SER A 293 -32.78 -13.78 -14.47
N PHE A 294 -31.89 -13.07 -15.17
CA PHE A 294 -30.44 -13.20 -15.04
C PHE A 294 -29.83 -11.83 -14.70
N THR A 295 -29.35 -11.71 -13.47
CA THR A 295 -28.72 -10.48 -12.97
C THR A 295 -27.23 -10.54 -13.29
N ARG A 296 -26.72 -9.52 -13.98
CA ARG A 296 -25.28 -9.37 -14.21
C ARG A 296 -24.64 -8.75 -12.97
N ASP A 297 -23.39 -9.12 -12.68
CA ASP A 297 -22.65 -8.46 -11.60
C ASP A 297 -22.25 -7.06 -12.08
N GLU A 298 -22.92 -6.03 -11.56
CA GLU A 298 -22.66 -4.65 -11.96
C GLU A 298 -21.33 -4.17 -11.38
N LYS A 299 -20.37 -3.90 -12.26
CA LYS A 299 -19.05 -3.41 -11.85
C LYS A 299 -18.56 -2.38 -12.84
N LEU A 300 -18.77 -1.11 -12.50
CA LEU A 300 -18.16 -0.01 -13.25
C LEU A 300 -16.64 -0.19 -13.22
N THR A 301 -16.06 -0.35 -14.39
CA THR A 301 -14.62 -0.48 -14.63
C THR A 301 -14.21 0.72 -15.46
N VAL A 302 -13.18 1.45 -15.02
CA VAL A 302 -12.70 2.67 -15.66
C VAL A 302 -11.22 2.52 -15.98
N ASN A 303 -10.84 2.78 -17.22
CA ASN A 303 -9.43 2.88 -17.61
C ASN A 303 -8.91 4.28 -17.31
N MET A 304 -8.12 4.42 -16.25
CA MET A 304 -7.55 5.69 -15.83
C MET A 304 -6.45 6.19 -16.78
N ALA A 305 -5.80 5.31 -17.55
CA ALA A 305 -4.89 5.74 -18.60
C ALA A 305 -5.66 6.40 -19.75
N THR A 306 -6.79 5.82 -20.16
CA THR A 306 -7.69 6.45 -21.12
C THR A 306 -8.27 7.75 -20.57
N ALA A 307 -8.73 7.78 -19.31
CA ALA A 307 -9.26 9.00 -18.68
C ALA A 307 -8.24 10.15 -18.71
N ARG A 308 -6.96 9.88 -18.40
CA ARG A 308 -5.87 10.86 -18.52
C ARG A 308 -5.60 11.27 -19.96
N ALA A 309 -5.57 10.31 -20.89
CA ALA A 309 -5.40 10.60 -22.31
C ALA A 309 -6.53 11.48 -22.86
N LEU A 310 -7.75 11.38 -22.30
CA LEU A 310 -8.91 12.20 -22.64
C LEU A 310 -8.94 13.56 -21.90
N ASP A 311 -8.13 13.75 -20.85
CA ASP A 311 -8.27 14.85 -19.89
C ASP A 311 -9.69 14.91 -19.27
N ALA A 312 -10.25 13.73 -18.99
CA ALA A 312 -11.63 13.59 -18.51
C ALA A 312 -11.73 13.88 -17.00
N ALA A 313 -12.54 14.88 -16.64
CA ALA A 313 -12.89 15.18 -15.25
C ALA A 313 -13.94 14.18 -14.72
N LEU A 314 -13.48 13.05 -14.16
CA LEU A 314 -14.36 12.00 -13.66
C LEU A 314 -14.83 12.28 -12.23
N PRO A 315 -16.13 12.12 -11.90
CA PRO A 315 -16.65 12.35 -10.56
C PRO A 315 -15.99 11.44 -9.52
N ARG A 316 -15.38 12.02 -8.47
CA ARG A 316 -14.69 11.26 -7.42
C ARG A 316 -15.60 10.26 -6.72
N ALA A 317 -16.86 10.61 -6.51
CA ALA A 317 -17.88 9.73 -5.95
C ALA A 317 -18.03 8.43 -6.77
N ILE A 318 -17.94 8.52 -8.10
CA ILE A 318 -18.04 7.36 -8.99
C ILE A 318 -16.73 6.55 -8.99
N LEU A 319 -15.57 7.21 -9.00
CA LEU A 319 -14.26 6.54 -8.98
C LEU A 319 -14.02 5.72 -7.71
N LEU A 320 -14.51 6.18 -6.55
CA LEU A 320 -14.45 5.42 -5.30
C LEU A 320 -15.18 4.07 -5.38
N GLU A 321 -16.13 3.98 -6.32
CA GLU A 321 -17.01 2.84 -6.52
C GLU A 321 -16.56 1.92 -7.66
N ALA A 322 -15.73 2.44 -8.57
CA ALA A 322 -15.30 1.74 -9.76
C ALA A 322 -14.06 0.86 -9.53
N GLU A 323 -13.91 -0.19 -10.36
CA GLU A 323 -12.61 -0.82 -10.59
C GLU A 323 -11.78 0.06 -11.51
N LEU A 324 -10.69 0.59 -10.99
CA LEU A 324 -9.79 1.46 -11.75
C LEU A 324 -8.69 0.61 -12.38
N LEU A 325 -8.72 0.49 -13.71
CA LEU A 325 -7.60 -0.06 -14.48
C LEU A 325 -6.58 1.04 -14.74
N ASN A 326 -5.30 0.69 -14.68
CA ASN A 326 -4.20 1.65 -14.88
C ASN A 326 -4.32 2.88 -13.96
N GLU A 327 -4.78 2.70 -12.71
CA GLU A 327 -4.99 3.79 -11.75
C GLU A 327 -3.75 4.69 -11.61
N GLN A 328 -2.59 4.06 -11.51
CA GLN A 328 -1.29 4.70 -11.45
C GLN A 328 -0.76 4.97 -12.86
N ALA A 329 -0.14 6.14 -13.08
CA ALA A 329 0.41 6.50 -14.38
C ALA A 329 1.55 5.54 -14.76
N ALA A 330 1.47 4.93 -15.94
CA ALA A 330 2.43 3.93 -16.41
C ALA A 330 3.85 4.51 -16.64
N ASP A 331 3.97 5.83 -16.78
CA ASP A 331 5.20 6.46 -17.29
C ASP A 331 5.98 7.28 -16.26
N MET A 332 5.62 7.25 -14.97
CA MET A 332 6.41 7.91 -13.93
C MET A 332 6.47 7.11 -12.63
N GLY A 333 7.69 6.77 -12.22
CA GLY A 333 7.99 6.49 -10.83
C GLY A 333 9.21 5.58 -10.63
N ARG A 334 10.16 6.07 -9.83
CA ARG A 334 11.15 5.22 -9.17
C ARG A 334 10.43 4.12 -8.41
N ARG A 335 10.88 2.87 -8.58
CA ARG A 335 10.54 1.80 -7.63
C ARG A 335 11.38 2.00 -6.38
N ILE A 336 10.75 1.78 -5.23
CA ILE A 336 11.37 1.86 -3.92
C ILE A 336 11.03 0.57 -3.20
N ASN A 337 12.07 -0.16 -2.77
CA ASN A 337 11.95 -1.23 -1.79
C ASN A 337 12.46 -0.79 -0.41
N LEU A 338 12.37 -1.66 0.60
CA LEU A 338 12.78 -1.36 1.97
C LEU A 338 14.25 -0.89 2.07
N THR A 339 15.16 -1.56 1.36
CA THR A 339 16.59 -1.23 1.35
C THR A 339 16.85 0.12 0.69
N GLU A 340 16.22 0.37 -0.46
CA GLU A 340 16.31 1.64 -1.19
C GLU A 340 15.71 2.79 -0.39
N ALA A 341 14.63 2.55 0.36
CA ALA A 341 14.05 3.53 1.26
C ALA A 341 15.04 3.92 2.36
N VAL A 342 15.59 2.95 3.09
CA VAL A 342 16.54 3.23 4.19
C VAL A 342 17.82 3.88 3.69
N ASN A 343 18.45 3.32 2.64
CA ASN A 343 19.67 3.89 2.08
C ASN A 343 19.42 5.27 1.48
N GLY A 344 18.28 5.48 0.84
CA GLY A 344 17.87 6.77 0.31
C GLY A 344 17.76 7.82 1.42
N VAL A 345 17.08 7.48 2.53
CA VAL A 345 16.95 8.39 3.68
C VAL A 345 18.32 8.68 4.28
N LEU A 346 19.15 7.67 4.54
CA LEU A 346 20.49 7.90 5.13
C LEU A 346 21.40 8.75 4.24
N ALA A 347 21.18 8.76 2.92
CA ALA A 347 21.97 9.53 1.97
C ALA A 347 21.51 10.99 1.80
N SER A 348 20.20 11.26 1.86
CA SER A 348 19.64 12.59 1.54
C SER A 348 18.87 13.27 2.68
N ASN A 349 18.70 12.63 3.84
CA ASN A 349 17.92 13.21 4.93
C ASN A 349 18.64 14.39 5.61
N LEU A 350 17.89 15.49 5.78
CA LEU A 350 18.40 16.75 6.33
C LEU A 350 18.84 16.65 7.80
N GLU A 351 18.26 15.76 8.61
CA GLU A 351 18.67 15.60 10.02
C GLU A 351 20.03 14.90 10.12
N ILE A 352 20.30 13.95 9.22
CA ILE A 352 21.60 13.29 9.11
C ILE A 352 22.66 14.29 8.61
N GLU A 353 22.33 15.09 7.59
CA GLU A 353 23.22 16.15 7.11
C GLU A 353 23.55 17.18 8.21
N ALA A 354 22.54 17.65 8.96
CA ALA A 354 22.73 18.54 10.10
C ALA A 354 23.59 17.88 11.20
N GLY A 355 23.41 16.58 11.44
CA GLY A 355 24.24 15.79 12.35
C GLY A 355 25.72 15.78 11.93
N ALA A 356 26.01 15.61 10.64
CA ALA A 356 27.37 15.65 10.12
C ALA A 356 28.03 17.02 10.36
N HIS A 357 27.28 18.12 10.16
CA HIS A 357 27.77 19.47 10.46
C HIS A 357 28.00 19.71 11.96
N LYS A 358 27.21 19.11 12.86
CA LYS A 358 27.47 19.16 14.32
C LYS A 358 28.79 18.48 14.68
N VAL A 359 29.09 17.32 14.07
CA VAL A 359 30.38 16.63 14.25
C VAL A 359 31.54 17.48 13.71
N ALA A 360 31.36 18.12 12.55
CA ALA A 360 32.36 19.01 11.97
C ALA A 360 32.62 20.24 12.87
N ALA A 361 31.57 20.89 13.38
CA ALA A 361 31.68 22.00 14.32
C ALA A 361 32.43 21.59 15.60
N GLY A 362 32.23 20.37 16.08
CA GLY A 362 32.97 19.83 17.22
C GLY A 362 34.49 19.77 17.00
N ARG A 363 34.96 19.62 15.75
CA ARG A 363 36.40 19.70 15.42
C ARG A 363 36.93 21.13 15.60
N GLU A 364 36.13 22.14 15.27
CA GLU A 364 36.49 23.54 15.53
C GLU A 364 36.53 23.86 17.03
N ILE A 365 35.65 23.25 17.84
CA ILE A 365 35.72 23.37 19.31
C ILE A 365 37.05 22.81 19.86
N ILE A 366 37.60 21.74 19.27
CA ILE A 366 38.93 21.25 19.65
C ILE A 366 40.01 22.27 19.27
N ARG A 367 39.92 22.91 18.10
CA ARG A 367 40.87 23.94 17.68
C ARG A 367 40.80 25.17 18.59
N ASP A 368 39.59 25.58 18.98
CA ASP A 368 39.37 26.64 19.97
C ASP A 368 40.00 26.27 21.33
N ALA A 369 39.77 25.04 21.82
CA ALA A 369 40.40 24.57 23.05
C ALA A 369 41.93 24.57 22.96
N ARG A 370 42.50 24.25 21.79
CA ARG A 370 43.94 24.30 21.52
C ARG A 370 44.45 25.74 21.45
N SER A 371 43.65 26.70 20.99
CA SER A 371 44.05 28.12 20.88
C SER A 371 44.47 28.72 22.22
N LYS A 372 43.91 28.22 23.33
CA LYS A 372 44.27 28.64 24.71
C LYS A 372 45.71 28.27 25.10
N LEU A 373 46.35 27.39 24.34
CA LEU A 373 47.75 26.96 24.51
C LEU A 373 48.67 27.59 23.45
N LEU A 374 48.16 28.48 22.60
CA LEU A 374 48.92 29.17 21.55
C LEU A 374 49.20 30.62 21.96
N PRO A 375 50.13 31.31 21.28
CA PRO A 375 50.45 32.67 21.62
C PRO A 375 49.31 33.59 21.22
N LYS A 376 48.99 34.54 22.09
CA LYS A 376 48.03 35.59 21.85
C LYS A 376 48.76 36.92 21.75
N ILE A 377 48.42 37.69 20.74
CA ILE A 377 48.89 39.05 20.56
C ILE A 377 47.64 39.92 20.51
N GLU A 378 47.54 40.88 21.41
CA GLU A 378 46.44 41.83 21.48
C GLU A 378 47.01 43.24 21.35
N ALA A 379 46.33 44.08 20.57
CA ALA A 379 46.71 45.46 20.35
C ALA A 379 45.59 46.34 20.90
N ASP A 380 45.94 47.16 21.88
CA ASP A 380 45.02 48.01 22.62
C ASP A 380 45.37 49.47 22.36
N LEU A 381 44.34 50.32 22.28
CA LEU A 381 44.48 51.76 22.20
C LEU A 381 43.62 52.36 23.31
N THR A 382 44.27 53.05 24.24
CA THR A 382 43.62 53.59 25.44
C THR A 382 43.72 55.11 25.45
N ASP A 383 42.58 55.81 25.38
CA ASP A 383 42.46 57.26 25.67
C ASP A 383 42.04 57.42 27.13
N VAL A 384 42.91 58.00 27.94
CA VAL A 384 42.63 58.32 29.34
C VAL A 384 42.48 59.83 29.47
N ARG A 385 41.40 60.25 30.14
CA ARG A 385 41.17 61.65 30.51
C ARG A 385 41.00 61.78 32.02
N LEU A 386 41.82 62.61 32.61
CA LEU A 386 41.78 62.94 34.03
C LEU A 386 41.24 64.36 34.22
N ASP A 387 40.56 64.57 35.34
CA ASP A 387 40.20 65.93 35.76
C ASP A 387 41.47 66.74 36.02
N ARG A 388 41.45 68.02 35.64
CA ARG A 388 42.62 68.89 35.60
C ARG A 388 43.26 69.09 36.98
N ASP A 389 42.45 69.16 38.04
CA ASP A 389 42.91 69.29 39.41
C ASP A 389 43.68 68.04 39.89
N ARG A 390 43.21 66.85 39.50
CA ARG A 390 43.89 65.57 39.76
C ARG A 390 45.17 65.43 38.94
N ALA A 391 45.14 65.84 37.67
CA ALA A 391 46.33 65.86 36.81
C ALA A 391 47.40 66.82 37.36
N ALA A 392 46.99 68.01 37.83
CA ALA A 392 47.89 68.96 38.50
C ALA A 392 48.46 68.41 39.83
N ALA A 393 47.63 67.74 40.63
CA ALA A 393 48.05 67.10 41.88
C ALA A 393 49.02 65.92 41.66
N SER A 394 49.11 65.38 40.43
CA SER A 394 50.06 64.31 40.09
C SER A 394 51.52 64.77 40.00
N ALA A 395 51.77 66.09 40.03
CA ALA A 395 53.10 66.69 39.92
C ALA A 395 53.91 66.22 38.69
N GLY A 396 53.23 65.95 37.56
CA GLY A 396 53.89 65.51 36.33
C GLY A 396 53.97 64.00 36.14
N MET A 397 53.22 63.22 36.95
CA MET A 397 53.17 61.75 36.85
C MET A 397 52.00 61.26 35.99
N PHE A 398 50.90 62.02 35.90
CA PHE A 398 49.73 61.65 35.11
C PHE A 398 49.23 62.87 34.33
N PRO A 399 49.28 62.86 32.98
CA PRO A 399 48.77 63.96 32.17
C PRO A 399 47.23 64.00 32.18
N GLU A 400 46.65 65.18 31.95
CA GLU A 400 45.20 65.39 31.83
C GLU A 400 44.59 64.56 30.69
N ARG A 401 45.33 64.41 29.58
CA ARG A 401 44.97 63.55 28.45
C ARG A 401 46.16 62.70 28.05
N SER A 402 45.92 61.41 27.83
CA SER A 402 46.93 60.48 27.32
C SER A 402 46.31 59.49 26.36
N LEU A 403 46.92 59.34 25.18
CA LEU A 403 46.63 58.29 24.22
C LEU A 403 47.78 57.30 24.20
N THR A 404 47.53 56.07 24.62
CA THR A 404 48.56 55.01 24.67
C THR A 404 48.16 53.85 23.79
N ALA A 405 49.09 53.43 22.92
CA ALA A 405 48.96 52.19 22.15
C ALA A 405 49.82 51.10 22.80
N THR A 406 49.21 49.96 23.11
CA THR A 406 49.86 48.83 23.77
C THR A 406 49.74 47.60 22.90
N LEU A 407 50.84 46.87 22.73
CA LEU A 407 50.86 45.53 22.17
C LEU A 407 51.18 44.54 23.29
N SER A 408 50.24 43.68 23.64
CA SER A 408 50.43 42.64 24.64
C SER A 408 50.61 41.28 23.99
N PHE A 409 51.56 40.50 24.51
CA PHE A 409 51.85 39.13 24.12
C PHE A 409 51.66 38.22 25.33
N THR A 410 50.83 37.17 25.19
CA THR A 410 50.65 36.17 26.24
C THR A 410 50.73 34.77 25.66
N GLN A 411 51.57 33.91 26.25
CA GLN A 411 51.70 32.50 25.92
C GLN A 411 51.61 31.65 27.17
N VAL A 412 50.65 30.73 27.21
CA VAL A 412 50.60 29.69 28.26
C VAL A 412 51.64 28.62 27.94
N ILE A 413 52.66 28.46 28.77
CA ILE A 413 53.66 27.39 28.62
C ILE A 413 53.13 26.11 29.24
N PHE A 414 52.53 26.23 30.43
CA PHE A 414 51.95 25.10 31.12
C PHE A 414 50.73 25.54 31.94
N ALA A 415 49.58 24.94 31.66
CA ALA A 415 48.39 25.03 32.50
C ALA A 415 47.65 23.69 32.46
N GLU A 416 47.63 22.98 33.58
CA GLU A 416 46.95 21.67 33.69
C GLU A 416 45.47 21.75 33.29
N GLN A 417 44.77 22.86 33.61
CA GLN A 417 43.37 23.05 33.21
C GLN A 417 43.19 23.22 31.71
N ALA A 418 44.10 23.92 31.01
CA ALA A 418 44.01 24.12 29.57
C ALA A 418 44.29 22.81 28.80
N TRP A 419 45.30 22.05 29.22
CA TRP A 419 45.57 20.70 28.70
C TRP A 419 44.43 19.74 28.97
N ALA A 420 43.89 19.74 30.18
CA ALA A 420 42.73 18.91 30.53
C ALA A 420 41.50 19.25 29.70
N ASN A 421 41.25 20.53 29.45
CA ASN A 421 40.15 20.96 28.59
C ASN A 421 40.35 20.48 27.16
N LEU A 422 41.57 20.57 26.60
CA LEU A 422 41.87 20.03 25.27
C LEU A 422 41.61 18.52 25.19
N ASP A 423 42.09 17.75 26.17
CA ASP A 423 41.86 16.30 26.25
C ASP A 423 40.37 15.98 26.39
N ALA A 424 39.66 16.71 27.25
CA ALA A 424 38.23 16.55 27.45
C ALA A 424 37.44 16.86 26.16
N GLN A 425 37.79 17.91 25.43
CA GLN A 425 37.12 18.23 24.16
C GLN A 425 37.36 17.17 23.08
N LYS A 426 38.53 16.51 23.06
CA LYS A 426 38.78 15.35 22.18
C LYS A 426 37.89 14.15 22.54
N LEU A 427 37.68 13.89 23.83
CA LEU A 427 36.80 12.81 24.30
C LEU A 427 35.33 13.16 24.00
N LEU A 428 34.92 14.40 24.25
CA LEU A 428 33.59 14.89 23.88
C LEU A 428 33.35 14.85 22.36
N GLN A 429 34.39 15.00 21.54
CA GLN A 429 34.27 14.80 20.10
C GLN A 429 33.93 13.36 19.74
N LYS A 430 34.55 12.37 20.40
CA LYS A 430 34.14 10.97 20.24
C LYS A 430 32.68 10.75 20.66
N ALA A 431 32.24 11.40 21.72
CA ALA A 431 30.84 11.36 22.14
C ALA A 431 29.90 11.90 21.04
N ARG A 432 30.25 13.02 20.39
CA ARG A 432 29.49 13.57 19.25
C ARG A 432 29.47 12.64 18.04
N GLU A 433 30.56 11.93 17.77
CA GLU A 433 30.63 10.93 16.70
C GLU A 433 29.69 9.75 16.98
N PHE A 434 29.68 9.22 18.20
CA PHE A 434 28.72 8.18 18.58
C PHE A 434 27.27 8.65 18.62
N GLU A 435 27.02 9.91 19.01
CA GLU A 435 25.70 10.54 18.91
C GLU A 435 25.21 10.59 17.45
N TYR A 436 26.10 10.88 16.52
CA TYR A 436 25.79 10.88 15.09
C TYR A 436 25.50 9.46 14.55
N GLU A 437 26.28 8.46 14.96
CA GLU A 437 26.01 7.06 14.59
C GLU A 437 24.67 6.56 15.16
N ARG A 438 24.35 6.94 16.40
CA ARG A 438 23.02 6.69 16.98
C ARG A 438 21.91 7.31 16.13
N ALA A 439 22.06 8.58 15.73
CA ALA A 439 21.07 9.29 14.93
C ALA A 439 20.84 8.60 13.57
N LYS A 440 21.89 8.08 12.93
CA LYS A 440 21.76 7.25 11.72
C LYS A 440 20.94 5.99 11.97
N LEU A 441 21.22 5.25 13.04
CA LEU A 441 20.47 4.03 13.36
C LEU A 441 19.00 4.35 13.65
N ASP A 442 18.70 5.41 14.40
CA ASP A 442 17.34 5.88 14.66
C ASP A 442 16.61 6.26 13.36
N MET A 443 17.29 6.99 12.46
CA MET A 443 16.74 7.38 11.16
C MET A 443 16.52 6.17 10.22
N ALA A 444 17.40 5.16 10.27
CA ALA A 444 17.22 3.92 9.52
C ALA A 444 15.96 3.18 9.96
N LEU A 445 15.70 3.11 11.28
CA LEU A 445 14.46 2.55 11.81
C LEU A 445 13.23 3.37 11.40
N GLU A 446 13.31 4.70 11.45
CA GLU A 446 12.21 5.59 11.05
C GLU A 446 11.86 5.41 9.57
N ALA A 447 12.87 5.33 8.70
CA ALA A 447 12.71 5.05 7.27
C ALA A 447 12.07 3.68 7.02
N ALA A 448 12.56 2.64 7.71
CA ALA A 448 12.00 1.29 7.60
C ALA A 448 10.51 1.25 8.00
N LYS A 449 10.16 1.89 9.14
CA LYS A 449 8.78 2.00 9.59
C LYS A 449 7.91 2.79 8.63
N ALA A 450 8.40 3.93 8.12
CA ALA A 450 7.66 4.73 7.15
C ALA A 450 7.33 3.92 5.89
N TYR A 451 8.30 3.17 5.36
CA TYR A 451 8.08 2.28 4.22
C TYR A 451 7.05 1.17 4.51
N LEU A 452 7.20 0.47 5.64
CA LEU A 452 6.26 -0.58 6.05
C LEU A 452 4.85 -0.02 6.29
N ASN A 453 4.73 1.21 6.79
CA ASN A 453 3.44 1.88 6.97
C ASN A 453 2.76 2.23 5.64
N VAL A 454 3.52 2.58 4.60
CA VAL A 454 2.97 2.75 3.24
C VAL A 454 2.38 1.43 2.74
N LEU A 455 3.13 0.34 2.86
CA LEU A 455 2.65 -0.98 2.46
C LEU A 455 1.40 -1.40 3.24
N ARG A 456 1.40 -1.19 4.57
CA ARG A 456 0.26 -1.45 5.45
C ARG A 456 -0.97 -0.64 5.04
N ALA A 457 -0.80 0.65 4.74
CA ALA A 457 -1.89 1.50 4.31
C ALA A 457 -2.46 1.08 2.94
N LYS A 458 -1.60 0.69 1.98
CA LYS A 458 -2.01 0.12 0.69
C LYS A 458 -2.79 -1.19 0.86
N ALA A 459 -2.33 -2.09 1.74
CA ALA A 459 -3.03 -3.33 2.05
C ALA A 459 -4.41 -3.05 2.68
N GLY A 460 -4.48 -2.13 3.65
CA GLY A 460 -5.73 -1.70 4.26
C GLY A 460 -6.72 -1.11 3.26
N GLU A 461 -6.26 -0.23 2.36
CA GLU A 461 -7.11 0.33 1.29
C GLU A 461 -7.67 -0.76 0.37
N ARG A 462 -6.82 -1.73 -0.02
CA ARG A 462 -7.24 -2.87 -0.85
C ARG A 462 -8.34 -3.69 -0.17
N ILE A 463 -8.22 -3.94 1.14
CA ILE A 463 -9.23 -4.65 1.94
C ILE A 463 -10.53 -3.85 1.99
N ARG A 464 -10.47 -2.55 2.33
CA ARG A 464 -11.67 -1.68 2.38
C ARG A 464 -12.40 -1.62 1.02
N LYS A 465 -11.66 -1.53 -0.08
CA LYS A 465 -12.23 -1.61 -1.46
C LYS A 465 -12.84 -2.98 -1.74
N GLY A 466 -12.25 -4.07 -1.24
CA GLY A 466 -12.82 -5.42 -1.28
C GLY A 466 -14.17 -5.52 -0.56
N ILE A 467 -14.24 -5.02 0.68
CA ILE A 467 -15.46 -5.01 1.50
C ILE A 467 -16.58 -4.25 0.80
N LEU A 468 -16.30 -3.05 0.28
CA LEU A 468 -17.29 -2.26 -0.47
C LEU A 468 -17.87 -3.03 -1.66
N ARG A 469 -17.02 -3.74 -2.42
CA ARG A 469 -17.47 -4.57 -3.55
C ARG A 469 -18.36 -5.72 -3.07
N MET A 470 -17.99 -6.39 -1.98
CA MET A 470 -18.79 -7.48 -1.43
C MET A 470 -20.16 -7.01 -0.94
N SER A 471 -20.23 -5.91 -0.19
CA SER A 471 -21.49 -5.32 0.29
C SER A 471 -22.44 -4.95 -0.85
N ARG A 472 -21.92 -4.51 -2.00
CA ARG A 472 -22.74 -4.29 -3.19
C ARG A 472 -23.29 -5.57 -3.79
N SER A 473 -22.45 -6.60 -3.94
CA SER A 473 -22.89 -7.90 -4.42
C SER A 473 -24.07 -8.42 -3.58
N HIS A 474 -23.99 -8.26 -2.25
CA HIS A 474 -25.09 -8.66 -1.37
C HIS A 474 -26.34 -7.75 -1.45
N LEU A 475 -26.18 -6.45 -1.70
CA LEU A 475 -27.32 -5.56 -2.02
C LEU A 475 -28.05 -6.05 -3.27
N GLU A 476 -27.31 -6.40 -4.33
CA GLU A 476 -27.91 -6.91 -5.56
C GLU A 476 -28.65 -8.23 -5.33
N LEU A 477 -28.07 -9.14 -4.54
CA LEU A 477 -28.76 -10.36 -4.13
C LEU A 477 -30.08 -10.04 -3.39
N ALA A 478 -30.08 -9.06 -2.47
CA ALA A 478 -31.28 -8.64 -1.78
C ALA A 478 -32.34 -8.03 -2.72
N ARG A 479 -31.91 -7.26 -3.74
CA ARG A 479 -32.81 -6.73 -4.80
C ARG A 479 -33.45 -7.86 -5.59
N VAL A 480 -32.68 -8.87 -6.00
CA VAL A 480 -33.18 -10.04 -6.72
C VAL A 480 -34.22 -10.80 -5.90
N ARG A 481 -33.93 -11.04 -4.61
CA ARG A 481 -34.89 -11.69 -3.71
C ARG A 481 -36.17 -10.88 -3.55
N LYS A 482 -36.08 -9.56 -3.44
CA LYS A 482 -37.26 -8.68 -3.41
C LYS A 482 -38.08 -8.78 -4.70
N SER A 483 -37.44 -8.75 -5.88
CA SER A 483 -38.15 -8.89 -7.16
C SER A 483 -38.80 -10.27 -7.33
N ALA A 484 -38.23 -11.30 -6.72
CA ALA A 484 -38.79 -12.65 -6.68
C ALA A 484 -39.86 -12.84 -5.59
N GLY A 485 -40.19 -11.80 -4.81
CA GLY A 485 -41.17 -11.86 -3.73
C GLY A 485 -40.72 -12.60 -2.47
N THR A 486 -39.43 -12.97 -2.37
CA THR A 486 -38.86 -13.74 -1.24
C THR A 486 -37.99 -12.90 -0.28
N GLY A 487 -37.84 -11.60 -0.56
CA GLY A 487 -37.04 -10.65 0.22
C GLY A 487 -37.86 -9.48 0.76
N ASN A 488 -37.45 -8.93 1.92
CA ASN A 488 -38.11 -7.80 2.58
C ASN A 488 -37.48 -6.44 2.16
N PRO A 489 -38.27 -5.38 1.89
CA PRO A 489 -37.75 -4.03 1.63
C PRO A 489 -36.75 -3.49 2.68
N VAL A 490 -36.87 -3.89 3.95
CA VAL A 490 -35.94 -3.49 5.03
C VAL A 490 -34.51 -3.97 4.75
N GLU A 491 -34.35 -5.10 4.05
CA GLU A 491 -33.04 -5.66 3.72
C GLU A 491 -32.23 -4.74 2.80
N LEU A 492 -32.93 -4.03 1.88
CA LEU A 492 -32.28 -3.06 0.99
C LEU A 492 -31.67 -1.91 1.77
N PHE A 493 -32.44 -1.30 2.68
CA PHE A 493 -31.96 -0.19 3.50
C PHE A 493 -30.81 -0.60 4.43
N ARG A 494 -30.79 -1.84 4.91
CA ARG A 494 -29.67 -2.36 5.70
C ARG A 494 -28.40 -2.47 4.86
N TRP A 495 -28.49 -3.00 3.65
CA TRP A 495 -27.34 -3.06 2.74
C TRP A 495 -26.87 -1.67 2.27
N GLU A 496 -27.79 -0.74 2.03
CA GLU A 496 -27.45 0.65 1.73
C GLU A 496 -26.65 1.30 2.88
N ASN A 497 -27.03 1.04 4.13
CA ASN A 497 -26.29 1.50 5.30
C ASN A 497 -24.89 0.84 5.39
N GLU A 498 -24.77 -0.46 5.14
CA GLU A 498 -23.46 -1.13 5.13
C GLU A 498 -22.55 -0.61 4.01
N ILE A 499 -23.10 -0.34 2.82
CA ILE A 499 -22.37 0.29 1.72
C ILE A 499 -21.90 1.71 2.12
N ALA A 500 -22.74 2.50 2.78
CA ALA A 500 -22.36 3.83 3.24
C ALA A 500 -21.18 3.78 4.24
N LYS A 501 -21.21 2.83 5.18
CA LYS A 501 -20.07 2.58 6.10
C LYS A 501 -18.82 2.15 5.34
N ALA A 502 -18.94 1.22 4.40
CA ALA A 502 -17.80 0.74 3.61
C ALA A 502 -17.19 1.86 2.75
N LYS A 503 -18.01 2.72 2.13
CA LYS A 503 -17.54 3.91 1.37
C LYS A 503 -16.74 4.85 2.25
N LYS A 504 -17.27 5.19 3.45
CA LYS A 504 -16.54 6.02 4.42
C LYS A 504 -15.16 5.41 4.73
N ALA A 505 -15.12 4.10 4.99
CA ALA A 505 -13.88 3.42 5.34
C ALA A 505 -12.86 3.39 4.19
N VAL A 506 -13.31 3.32 2.92
CA VAL A 506 -12.42 3.47 1.75
C VAL A 506 -11.81 4.87 1.72
N ILE A 507 -12.61 5.92 1.88
CA ILE A 507 -12.13 7.31 1.88
C ILE A 507 -11.07 7.53 2.98
N GLU A 508 -11.33 7.04 4.20
CA GLU A 508 -10.38 7.12 5.31
C GLU A 508 -9.08 6.34 5.01
N SER A 509 -9.18 5.16 4.41
CA SER A 509 -8.00 4.36 4.04
C SER A 509 -7.15 4.97 2.94
N GLU A 510 -7.77 5.66 1.96
CA GLU A 510 -7.04 6.42 0.93
C GLU A 510 -6.27 7.59 1.55
N ALA A 511 -6.91 8.33 2.46
CA ALA A 511 -6.25 9.42 3.19
C ALA A 511 -5.07 8.93 4.03
N LEU A 512 -5.21 7.77 4.70
CA LEU A 512 -4.12 7.14 5.44
C LEU A 512 -2.96 6.71 4.52
N ARG A 513 -3.24 6.16 3.34
CA ARG A 513 -2.20 5.82 2.36
C ARG A 513 -1.45 7.07 1.91
N GLN A 514 -2.18 8.12 1.51
CA GLN A 514 -1.57 9.37 1.08
C GLN A 514 -0.68 9.96 2.19
N ALA A 515 -1.17 10.04 3.43
CA ALA A 515 -0.38 10.53 4.56
C ALA A 515 0.91 9.71 4.78
N ALA A 516 0.86 8.39 4.64
CA ALA A 516 2.04 7.53 4.73
C ALA A 516 3.04 7.79 3.59
N GLU A 517 2.55 8.01 2.36
CA GLU A 517 3.37 8.35 1.19
C GLU A 517 4.06 9.73 1.34
N LEU A 518 3.35 10.74 1.85
CA LEU A 518 3.95 12.04 2.18
C LEU A 518 5.06 11.91 3.23
N ALA A 519 4.85 11.06 4.25
CA ALA A 519 5.80 10.86 5.34
C ALA A 519 7.13 10.27 4.85
N ILE A 520 7.10 9.29 3.96
CA ILE A 520 8.34 8.72 3.40
C ILE A 520 9.02 9.69 2.41
N ASN A 521 8.25 10.44 1.61
CA ASN A 521 8.83 11.47 0.72
C ASN A 521 9.53 12.58 1.51
N ARG A 522 8.99 12.98 2.67
CA ARG A 522 9.66 13.90 3.62
C ARG A 522 11.01 13.34 4.06
N LEU A 523 11.07 12.07 4.48
CA LEU A 523 12.30 11.44 4.95
C LEU A 523 13.35 11.31 3.85
N LEU A 524 12.92 11.00 2.62
CA LEU A 524 13.78 10.90 1.44
C LEU A 524 14.24 12.27 0.90
N HIS A 525 13.77 13.37 1.51
CA HIS A 525 14.01 14.73 1.04
C HIS A 525 13.59 14.92 -0.44
N ARG A 526 12.34 14.56 -0.75
CA ARG A 526 11.73 14.69 -2.08
C ARG A 526 10.48 15.56 -2.02
N PRO A 527 9.97 16.09 -3.16
CA PRO A 527 8.66 16.71 -3.21
C PRO A 527 7.61 15.80 -2.57
N LEU A 528 6.79 16.36 -1.68
CA LEU A 528 5.93 15.57 -0.78
C LEU A 528 4.95 14.67 -1.55
N GLU A 529 4.41 15.16 -2.66
CA GLU A 529 3.43 14.46 -3.50
C GLU A 529 4.05 13.77 -4.72
N GLU A 530 5.38 13.62 -4.79
CA GLU A 530 6.03 12.89 -5.87
C GLU A 530 5.58 11.41 -5.86
N PRO A 531 5.00 10.88 -6.97
CA PRO A 531 4.53 9.51 -7.01
C PRO A 531 5.69 8.52 -7.09
N PHE A 532 5.54 7.38 -6.43
CA PHE A 532 6.53 6.29 -6.48
C PHE A 532 5.84 4.92 -6.43
N TRP A 533 6.55 3.91 -6.91
CA TRP A 533 6.10 2.53 -6.87
C TRP A 533 6.75 1.82 -5.69
N THR A 534 5.97 1.06 -4.95
CA THR A 534 6.49 0.17 -3.91
C THR A 534 6.66 -1.22 -4.49
N GLU A 535 7.77 -1.88 -4.15
CA GLU A 535 7.87 -3.32 -4.33
C GLU A 535 7.04 -3.98 -3.21
N ASP A 536 5.92 -4.61 -3.59
CA ASP A 536 5.03 -5.28 -2.64
C ASP A 536 5.79 -6.41 -1.95
N VAL A 537 6.08 -6.23 -0.66
CA VAL A 537 6.45 -7.35 0.22
C VAL A 537 5.15 -8.10 0.49
N ARG A 538 4.96 -9.24 -0.17
CA ARG A 538 3.72 -10.01 0.04
C ARG A 538 3.74 -10.64 1.44
N PRO A 539 2.58 -10.77 2.10
CA PRO A 539 2.43 -11.61 3.30
C PRO A 539 3.00 -13.03 3.12
N GLU A 540 2.99 -13.54 1.89
CA GLU A 540 3.52 -14.85 1.52
C GLU A 540 5.02 -14.86 1.19
N ASP A 541 5.72 -13.70 1.19
CA ASP A 541 7.18 -13.65 1.07
C ASP A 541 7.82 -14.27 2.32
N THR A 542 7.89 -15.60 2.24
CA THR A 542 8.44 -16.57 3.19
C THR A 542 9.88 -16.28 3.62
N ARG A 543 10.57 -15.33 2.96
CA ARG A 543 11.91 -14.87 3.32
C ARG A 543 11.96 -14.00 4.57
N LEU A 544 10.87 -13.31 4.91
CA LEU A 544 10.85 -12.42 6.07
C LEU A 544 9.86 -12.87 7.15
N ALA A 545 8.63 -13.27 6.79
CA ALA A 545 7.52 -13.36 7.75
C ALA A 545 6.80 -14.73 7.86
N GLY A 546 7.06 -15.69 6.95
CA GLY A 546 6.39 -17.00 6.96
C GLY A 546 7.10 -18.09 7.78
N GLY A 547 6.47 -19.24 7.95
CA GLY A 547 7.01 -20.39 8.71
C GLY A 547 8.33 -20.99 8.18
N ASN A 548 8.77 -20.61 6.97
CA ASN A 548 10.07 -20.95 6.40
C ASN A 548 11.15 -19.87 6.59
N SER A 549 10.91 -18.89 7.48
CA SER A 549 11.88 -17.86 7.81
C SER A 549 13.17 -18.50 8.36
N PRO A 550 14.37 -18.07 7.94
CA PRO A 550 15.62 -18.50 8.56
C PRO A 550 15.68 -18.25 10.08
N LEU A 551 14.84 -17.34 10.59
CA LEU A 551 14.74 -17.05 12.02
C LEU A 551 13.85 -18.04 12.78
N ALA A 552 12.97 -18.78 12.11
CA ALA A 552 11.99 -19.66 12.74
C ALA A 552 12.65 -20.69 13.66
N HIS A 553 13.83 -21.20 13.28
CA HIS A 553 14.61 -22.13 14.10
C HIS A 553 15.00 -21.53 15.46
N TYR A 554 15.36 -20.25 15.52
CA TYR A 554 15.76 -19.59 16.76
C TYR A 554 14.57 -19.19 17.65
N LEU A 555 13.35 -19.20 17.09
CA LEU A 555 12.12 -18.85 17.79
C LEU A 555 11.33 -20.08 18.28
N ALA A 556 11.69 -21.28 17.80
CA ALA A 556 10.88 -22.48 17.93
C ALA A 556 10.73 -23.02 19.37
N ASP A 557 11.80 -22.97 20.17
CA ASP A 557 11.78 -23.46 21.55
C ASP A 557 12.32 -22.42 22.54
N ASP A 558 11.84 -22.50 23.80
CA ASP A 558 12.15 -21.50 24.82
C ASP A 558 13.62 -21.42 25.18
N ARG A 559 14.36 -22.53 25.07
CA ARG A 559 15.78 -22.57 25.42
C ARG A 559 16.63 -21.93 24.34
N THR A 560 16.42 -22.29 23.08
CA THR A 560 17.10 -21.67 21.93
C THR A 560 16.74 -20.20 21.84
N PHE A 561 15.46 -19.84 22.06
CA PHE A 561 15.02 -18.45 22.08
C PHE A 561 15.64 -17.63 23.22
N ALA A 562 15.79 -18.21 24.42
CA ALA A 562 16.49 -17.56 25.51
C ALA A 562 17.96 -17.30 25.17
N ALA A 563 18.66 -18.28 24.59
CA ALA A 563 20.05 -18.13 24.15
C ALA A 563 20.18 -17.08 23.04
N PHE A 564 19.27 -17.08 22.06
CA PHE A 564 19.21 -16.06 21.01
C PHE A 564 19.04 -14.65 21.58
N ARG A 565 18.10 -14.47 22.51
CA ARG A 565 17.86 -13.18 23.16
C ARG A 565 19.05 -12.70 24.00
N ASP A 566 19.72 -13.62 24.70
CA ASP A 566 20.94 -13.29 25.46
C ASP A 566 22.10 -12.89 24.54
N PHE A 567 22.23 -13.55 23.39
CA PHE A 567 23.19 -13.15 22.35
C PHE A 567 22.90 -11.73 21.85
N LEU A 568 21.64 -11.44 21.49
CA LEU A 568 21.22 -10.11 21.04
C LEU A 568 21.50 -9.03 22.08
N ALA A 569 21.22 -9.31 23.36
CA ALA A 569 21.50 -8.37 24.45
C ALA A 569 23.00 -8.11 24.60
N ARG A 570 23.83 -9.16 24.55
CA ARG A 570 25.29 -9.05 24.68
C ARG A 570 25.91 -8.26 23.53
N GLU A 571 25.61 -8.63 22.28
CA GLU A 571 26.11 -7.93 21.09
C GLU A 571 25.57 -6.48 21.07
N GLY A 572 24.28 -6.30 21.37
CA GLY A 572 23.64 -4.98 21.35
C GLY A 572 24.21 -4.00 22.35
N LEU A 573 24.53 -4.44 23.57
CA LEU A 573 25.21 -3.62 24.58
C LEU A 573 26.65 -3.30 24.16
N ALA A 574 27.38 -4.27 23.59
CA ALA A 574 28.75 -4.06 23.15
C ALA A 574 28.87 -3.11 21.95
N ALA A 575 27.89 -3.13 21.04
CA ALA A 575 27.87 -2.30 19.85
C ALA A 575 27.18 -0.94 20.05
N SER A 576 26.59 -0.67 21.23
CA SER A 576 25.73 0.52 21.44
C SER A 576 26.48 1.84 21.33
N PRO A 577 26.12 2.70 20.35
CA PRO A 577 26.67 4.06 20.28
C PRO A 577 26.26 4.91 21.49
N GLU A 578 25.08 4.69 22.07
CA GLU A 578 24.64 5.41 23.27
C GLU A 578 25.57 5.14 24.46
N LEU A 579 25.96 3.88 24.69
CA LEU A 579 26.89 3.54 25.77
C LEU A 579 28.30 4.07 25.47
N HIS A 580 28.77 3.99 24.23
CA HIS A 580 30.05 4.55 23.84
C HIS A 580 30.09 6.09 23.94
N GLN A 581 28.98 6.77 23.63
CA GLN A 581 28.81 8.21 23.84
C GLN A 581 28.96 8.55 25.34
N MET A 582 28.29 7.80 26.22
CA MET A 582 28.40 7.98 27.66
C MET A 582 29.80 7.68 28.19
N ASP A 583 30.44 6.61 27.70
CA ASP A 583 31.80 6.25 28.09
C ASP A 583 32.80 7.34 27.73
N ALA A 584 32.66 7.95 26.55
CA ALA A 584 33.45 9.10 26.16
C ALA A 584 33.19 10.32 27.06
N GLY A 585 31.94 10.57 27.44
CA GLY A 585 31.57 11.61 28.41
C GLY A 585 32.13 11.38 29.82
N ILE A 586 32.05 10.14 30.32
CA ILE A 586 32.63 9.70 31.61
C ILE A 586 34.15 9.88 31.58
N ALA A 587 34.80 9.49 30.48
CA ALA A 587 36.24 9.69 30.32
C ALA A 587 36.62 11.17 30.34
N ALA A 588 35.83 12.04 29.68
CA ALA A 588 36.04 13.48 29.71
C ALA A 588 35.89 14.04 31.14
N GLN A 589 34.85 13.62 31.86
CA GLN A 589 34.61 14.04 33.24
C GLN A 589 35.71 13.53 34.20
N LYS A 590 36.19 12.31 34.00
CA LYS A 590 37.33 11.73 34.74
C LYS A 590 38.61 12.53 34.50
N ARG A 591 38.87 12.97 33.26
CA ARG A 591 39.99 13.87 32.95
C ARG A 591 39.88 15.21 33.69
N GLY A 592 38.67 15.76 33.78
CA GLY A 592 38.36 16.95 34.56
C GLY A 592 38.61 16.78 36.08
N LEU A 593 38.21 15.65 36.66
CA LEU A 593 38.47 15.33 38.07
C LEU A 593 39.99 15.23 38.37
N VAL A 594 40.75 14.57 37.49
CA VAL A 594 42.22 14.50 37.61
C VAL A 594 42.84 15.90 37.55
N SER A 595 42.36 16.75 36.62
CA SER A 595 42.80 18.14 36.52
C SER A 595 42.54 18.93 37.80
N ALA A 596 41.32 18.80 38.36
CA ALA A 596 40.93 19.47 39.59
C ALA A 596 41.78 19.04 40.80
N ARG A 597 42.21 17.77 40.86
CA ARG A 597 43.14 17.27 41.89
C ARG A 597 44.56 17.77 41.69
N ARG A 598 45.04 17.82 40.45
CA ARG A 598 46.39 18.32 40.10
C ARG A 598 46.55 19.81 40.33
N ALA A 599 45.47 20.59 40.20
CA ALA A 599 45.45 22.03 40.45
C ALA A 599 45.81 22.45 41.90
N TYR A 600 46.01 21.49 42.82
CA TYR A 600 46.53 21.76 44.17
C TYR A 600 48.05 21.98 44.21
N TYR A 601 48.79 21.35 43.29
CA TYR A 601 50.26 21.33 43.31
C TYR A 601 50.90 21.69 41.97
N MET A 602 50.10 21.89 40.92
CA MET A 602 50.57 22.28 39.60
C MET A 602 50.41 23.80 39.40
N PRO A 603 51.50 24.58 39.30
CA PRO A 603 51.42 25.99 38.97
C PRO A 603 50.97 26.20 37.51
N VAL A 604 50.39 27.35 37.22
CA VAL A 604 50.22 27.85 35.85
C VAL A 604 51.47 28.64 35.49
N ILE A 605 52.15 28.26 34.41
CA ILE A 605 53.35 28.92 33.91
C ILE A 605 53.02 29.56 32.57
N GLY A 606 53.29 30.85 32.44
CA GLY A 606 53.10 31.61 31.22
C GLY A 606 54.23 32.58 30.96
N ILE A 607 54.39 32.96 29.69
CA ILE A 607 55.19 34.09 29.25
C ILE A 607 54.22 35.23 28.98
N HIS A 608 54.54 36.41 29.49
CA HIS A 608 53.87 37.66 29.14
C HIS A 608 54.93 38.63 28.63
N GLY A 609 54.55 39.47 27.69
CA GLY A 609 55.33 40.65 27.34
C GLY A 609 54.39 41.76 26.92
N GLU A 610 54.77 42.98 27.20
CA GLU A 610 54.01 44.17 26.85
C GLU A 610 54.95 45.15 26.17
N ALA A 611 54.48 45.82 25.13
CA ALA A 611 55.20 46.91 24.47
C ALA A 611 54.21 48.07 24.28
N GLY A 612 54.39 49.13 25.05
CA GLY A 612 53.57 50.33 25.03
C GLY A 612 54.28 51.48 24.33
N ARG A 613 53.50 52.32 23.65
CA ARG A 613 53.93 53.64 23.22
C ARG A 613 52.88 54.68 23.54
N ILE A 614 53.31 55.75 24.18
CA ILE A 614 52.49 56.94 24.34
C ILE A 614 52.48 57.70 23.01
N LEU A 615 51.29 57.86 22.42
CA LEU A 615 51.09 58.50 21.12
C LEU A 615 50.82 60.00 21.24
N GLU A 616 50.12 60.41 22.30
CA GLU A 616 49.76 61.78 22.56
C GLU A 616 49.65 62.03 24.07
N GLU A 617 50.18 63.14 24.55
CA GLU A 617 49.96 63.65 25.90
C GLU A 617 49.68 65.15 25.83
N ASP A 618 48.65 65.60 26.55
CA ASP A 618 48.25 67.01 26.57
C ASP A 618 47.69 67.42 27.95
N GLY A 619 47.68 68.74 28.21
CA GLY A 619 47.14 69.37 29.42
C GLY A 619 48.07 69.44 30.63
N GLU A 620 47.50 69.66 31.82
CA GLU A 620 48.28 69.68 33.08
C GLU A 620 48.90 68.29 33.36
N GLY A 621 50.07 68.25 33.99
CA GLY A 621 50.69 66.98 34.41
C GLY A 621 51.55 66.25 33.37
N VAL A 622 51.78 66.80 32.18
CA VAL A 622 52.68 66.21 31.14
C VAL A 622 54.17 66.29 31.53
N LYS A 623 54.58 67.31 32.32
CA LYS A 623 55.97 67.47 32.85
C LYS A 623 55.96 68.17 34.21
N PRO A 624 56.90 67.85 35.13
CA PRO A 624 57.00 68.52 36.42
C PRO A 624 57.47 69.96 36.23
N HIS A 625 56.88 70.86 37.00
CA HIS A 625 57.29 72.26 37.04
C HIS A 625 58.45 72.43 38.03
N PHE A 626 59.68 72.70 37.55
CA PHE A 626 60.89 73.10 38.31
C PHE A 626 61.45 72.10 39.37
N PRO A 627 62.65 72.33 39.94
CA PRO A 627 63.97 71.92 39.42
C PRO A 627 64.24 70.39 39.41
N LEU A 628 63.23 69.55 39.68
CA LEU A 628 63.35 68.08 39.67
C LEU A 628 63.76 67.51 38.29
N SER A 629 63.45 68.22 37.20
CA SER A 629 63.83 67.85 35.83
C SER A 629 65.34 67.92 35.55
N LEU A 630 66.14 68.59 36.40
CA LEU A 630 67.60 68.68 36.27
C LEU A 630 68.34 67.43 36.78
N PHE A 631 67.69 66.60 37.60
CA PHE A 631 68.31 65.45 38.26
C PHE A 631 67.64 64.10 37.92
N LEU A 632 66.53 64.13 37.18
CA LEU A 632 65.75 62.95 36.83
C LEU A 632 65.70 62.77 35.31
N LYS A 633 66.14 61.59 34.84
CA LYS A 633 66.03 61.18 33.44
C LYS A 633 64.61 60.66 33.21
N TYR A 634 63.86 61.30 32.32
CA TYR A 634 62.54 60.82 31.92
C TYR A 634 62.65 59.49 31.16
N PRO A 635 61.81 58.49 31.46
CA PRO A 635 61.66 57.32 30.60
C PRO A 635 61.30 57.76 29.17
N ASP A 636 61.74 57.00 28.15
CA ASP A 636 61.32 57.22 26.76
C ASP A 636 59.82 56.93 26.62
N GLU A 637 59.16 57.47 25.58
CA GLU A 637 57.74 57.24 25.25
C GLU A 637 57.41 55.76 24.93
N LYS A 638 58.44 54.89 24.95
CA LYS A 638 58.38 53.46 24.65
C LYS A 638 58.69 52.67 25.89
N GLU A 639 57.74 51.84 26.29
CA GLU A 639 57.88 50.95 27.42
C GLU A 639 57.78 49.51 26.92
N TRP A 640 58.62 48.61 27.41
CA TRP A 640 58.45 47.19 27.16
C TRP A 640 58.93 46.35 28.34
N ASP A 641 58.25 45.23 28.54
CA ASP A 641 58.68 44.19 29.45
C ASP A 641 58.45 42.80 28.86
N LEU A 642 59.22 41.83 29.34
CA LEU A 642 59.08 40.43 29.00
C LEU A 642 59.34 39.62 30.27
N GLY A 643 58.36 38.85 30.70
CA GLY A 643 58.39 38.13 31.96
C GLY A 643 57.86 36.70 31.86
N ILE A 644 58.43 35.82 32.67
CA ILE A 644 57.87 34.48 32.93
C ILE A 644 57.15 34.54 34.28
N LYS A 645 55.87 34.14 34.30
CA LYS A 645 55.03 34.13 35.50
C LYS A 645 54.61 32.71 35.84
N ALA A 646 54.94 32.28 37.06
CA ALA A 646 54.39 31.06 37.66
C ALA A 646 53.39 31.44 38.76
N SER A 647 52.16 30.93 38.67
CA SER A 647 51.08 31.21 39.62
C SER A 647 50.53 29.91 40.21
N LEU A 648 50.62 29.77 41.53
CA LEU A 648 50.02 28.66 42.29
C LEU A 648 49.19 29.24 43.45
N PRO A 649 47.85 29.25 43.35
CA PRO A 649 47.04 29.68 44.48
C PRO A 649 47.22 28.68 45.63
N LEU A 650 47.63 29.14 46.81
CA LEU A 650 47.82 28.27 47.98
C LEU A 650 46.50 28.01 48.72
N TYR A 651 45.63 29.02 48.78
CA TYR A 651 44.31 28.92 49.38
C TYR A 651 43.29 29.71 48.54
N ALA A 652 42.10 29.15 48.36
CA ALA A 652 41.04 29.70 47.50
C ALA A 652 39.67 29.63 48.18
N GLY A 653 39.60 29.87 49.50
CA GLY A 653 38.32 29.91 50.24
C GLY A 653 37.50 28.61 50.18
N GLY A 654 38.15 27.45 50.03
CA GLY A 654 37.46 26.15 49.91
C GLY A 654 36.95 25.80 48.49
N ALA A 655 37.02 26.72 47.52
CA ALA A 655 36.50 26.51 46.17
C ALA A 655 37.07 25.27 45.47
N ARG A 656 38.38 24.99 45.64
CA ARG A 656 39.02 23.80 45.06
C ARG A 656 38.51 22.48 45.66
N LYS A 657 38.18 22.46 46.95
CA LYS A 657 37.60 21.28 47.61
C LYS A 657 36.20 21.02 47.07
N ALA A 658 35.39 22.07 46.95
CA ALA A 658 34.06 22.00 46.36
C ALA A 658 34.10 21.56 44.88
N ALA A 659 35.05 22.06 44.08
CA ALA A 659 35.21 21.66 42.68
C ALA A 659 35.56 20.17 42.52
N VAL A 660 36.47 19.64 43.34
CA VAL A 660 36.78 18.20 43.37
C VAL A 660 35.57 17.38 43.83
N GLY A 661 34.85 17.84 44.85
CA GLY A 661 33.61 17.21 45.32
C GLY A 661 32.57 17.15 44.21
N LYS A 662 32.26 18.29 43.58
CA LYS A 662 31.33 18.36 42.44
C LYS A 662 31.74 17.42 41.31
N ALA A 663 33.01 17.47 40.88
CA ALA A 663 33.48 16.62 39.79
C ALA A 663 33.38 15.12 40.11
N ARG A 664 33.60 14.73 41.37
CA ARG A 664 33.43 13.36 41.86
C ARG A 664 31.96 12.93 41.82
N GLU A 665 31.05 13.74 42.35
CA GLU A 665 29.62 13.40 42.38
C GLU A 665 29.03 13.37 40.96
N THR A 666 29.41 14.29 40.08
CA THR A 666 29.01 14.23 38.66
C THR A 666 29.54 12.97 37.97
N LEU A 667 30.77 12.53 38.28
CA LEU A 667 31.30 11.27 37.73
C LEU A 667 30.53 10.05 38.24
N ALA A 668 30.16 10.03 39.53
CA ALA A 668 29.33 8.98 40.10
C ALA A 668 27.94 8.94 39.45
N GLN A 669 27.30 10.10 39.27
CA GLN A 669 26.04 10.24 38.56
C GLN A 669 26.13 9.67 37.14
N LEU A 670 27.11 10.10 36.32
CA LEU A 670 27.25 9.61 34.95
C LEU A 670 27.48 8.08 34.89
N THR A 671 28.17 7.51 35.87
CA THR A 671 28.39 6.05 35.95
C THR A 671 27.08 5.31 36.24
N ILE A 672 26.25 5.85 37.13
CA ILE A 672 24.91 5.31 37.44
C ILE A 672 23.99 5.46 36.22
N ASP A 673 23.97 6.64 35.59
CA ASP A 673 23.17 6.89 34.39
C ASP A 673 23.55 5.93 33.26
N ARG A 674 24.84 5.59 33.11
CA ARG A 674 25.32 4.60 32.14
C ARG A 674 24.77 3.20 32.43
N ALA A 675 24.76 2.78 33.69
CA ALA A 675 24.18 1.50 34.09
C ALA A 675 22.67 1.46 33.80
N ALA A 676 21.95 2.54 34.13
CA ALA A 676 20.51 2.66 33.83
C ALA A 676 20.22 2.63 32.32
N ILE A 677 21.07 3.27 31.50
CA ILE A 677 20.93 3.22 30.03
C ILE A 677 21.22 1.82 29.50
N ALA A 678 22.21 1.12 30.03
CA ALA A 678 22.47 -0.28 29.67
C ALA A 678 21.26 -1.18 30.00
N GLU A 679 20.70 -1.07 31.20
CA GLU A 679 19.49 -1.80 31.59
C GLU A 679 18.30 -1.49 30.66
N LYS A 680 18.12 -0.22 30.29
CA LYS A 680 17.05 0.19 29.35
C LYS A 680 17.25 -0.38 27.95
N ILE A 681 18.49 -0.43 27.46
CA ILE A 681 18.81 -1.03 26.15
C ILE A 681 18.54 -2.53 26.20
N GLU A 682 19.02 -3.23 27.23
CA GLU A 682 18.78 -4.65 27.42
C GLU A 682 17.28 -4.96 27.50
N GLN A 683 16.52 -4.19 28.29
CA GLN A 683 15.07 -4.33 28.39
C GLN A 683 14.41 -4.17 27.02
N ARG A 684 14.78 -3.14 26.24
CA ARG A 684 14.24 -2.91 24.89
C ARG A 684 14.52 -4.10 23.98
N ILE A 685 15.77 -4.55 23.89
CA ILE A 685 16.16 -5.71 23.06
C ILE A 685 15.31 -6.93 23.43
N ARG A 686 15.22 -7.24 24.73
CA ARG A 686 14.46 -8.39 25.24
C ARG A 686 12.97 -8.28 24.93
N SER A 687 12.37 -7.11 25.15
CA SER A 687 10.94 -6.86 24.94
C SER A 687 10.54 -6.97 23.46
N TYR A 688 11.29 -6.35 22.56
CA TYR A 688 11.02 -6.43 21.12
C TYR A 688 11.29 -7.83 20.57
N ALA A 689 12.28 -8.56 21.11
CA ALA A 689 12.50 -9.95 20.69
C ALA A 689 11.29 -10.84 21.05
N ILE A 690 10.71 -10.65 22.24
CA ILE A 690 9.48 -11.33 22.67
C ILE A 690 8.30 -10.93 21.79
N ALA A 691 8.13 -9.64 21.51
CA ALA A 691 7.07 -9.14 20.62
C ALA A 691 7.21 -9.67 19.18
N ALA A 692 8.45 -9.79 18.66
CA ALA A 692 8.73 -10.36 17.35
C ALA A 692 8.38 -11.86 17.30
N ARG A 693 8.72 -12.64 18.35
CA ARG A 693 8.31 -14.06 18.44
C ARG A 693 6.78 -14.19 18.45
N ALA A 694 6.10 -13.43 19.30
CA ALA A 694 4.64 -13.45 19.36
C ALA A 694 4.00 -13.03 18.02
N GLY A 695 4.55 -11.99 17.37
CA GLY A 695 4.13 -11.55 16.04
C GLY A 695 4.27 -12.66 14.99
N HIS A 696 5.38 -13.41 15.01
CA HIS A 696 5.61 -14.53 14.10
C HIS A 696 4.55 -15.63 14.27
N GLU A 697 4.25 -16.02 15.50
CA GLU A 697 3.22 -17.02 15.80
C GLU A 697 1.81 -16.54 15.40
N ASN A 698 1.50 -15.26 15.63
CA ASN A 698 0.19 -14.67 15.33
C ASN A 698 -0.13 -14.59 13.83
N ILE A 699 0.87 -14.50 12.95
CA ILE A 699 0.64 -14.40 11.49
C ILE A 699 -0.15 -15.61 10.98
N GLU A 700 0.28 -16.83 11.31
CA GLU A 700 -0.41 -18.04 10.84
C GLU A 700 -1.78 -18.21 11.50
N GLN A 701 -1.93 -17.84 12.78
CA GLN A 701 -3.22 -17.92 13.48
C GLN A 701 -4.26 -16.95 12.90
N THR A 702 -3.86 -15.71 12.62
CA THR A 702 -4.74 -14.70 12.03
C THR A 702 -5.10 -15.04 10.59
N ARG A 703 -4.16 -15.61 9.81
CA ARG A 703 -4.45 -16.13 8.47
C ARG A 703 -5.47 -17.27 8.51
N ALA A 704 -5.27 -18.26 9.38
CA ALA A 704 -6.20 -19.38 9.52
C ALA A 704 -7.60 -18.91 9.96
N ALA A 705 -7.68 -17.91 10.85
CA ALA A 705 -8.94 -17.29 11.26
C ALA A 705 -9.64 -16.58 10.08
N ALA A 706 -8.89 -15.82 9.27
CA ALA A 706 -9.43 -15.17 8.07
C ALA A 706 -9.96 -16.19 7.06
N GLU A 707 -9.19 -17.26 6.77
CA GLU A 707 -9.64 -18.33 5.87
C GLU A 707 -10.92 -19.03 6.36
N ALA A 708 -11.03 -19.29 7.66
CA ALA A 708 -12.23 -19.87 8.25
C ALA A 708 -13.42 -18.90 8.18
N ALA A 709 -13.20 -17.61 8.44
CA ALA A 709 -14.24 -16.58 8.36
C ALA A 709 -14.75 -16.39 6.92
N HIS A 710 -13.87 -16.44 5.91
CA HIS A 710 -14.28 -16.41 4.49
C HIS A 710 -15.14 -17.61 4.11
N LYS A 711 -14.75 -18.83 4.50
CA LYS A 711 -15.58 -20.03 4.26
C LYS A 711 -16.95 -19.92 4.92
N ALA A 712 -17.01 -19.38 6.13
CA ALA A 712 -18.28 -19.14 6.83
C ALA A 712 -19.15 -18.09 6.12
N LEU A 713 -18.53 -17.01 5.61
CA LEU A 713 -19.19 -15.99 4.80
C LEU A 713 -19.77 -16.56 3.52
N ASP A 714 -19.00 -17.35 2.77
CA ASP A 714 -19.46 -17.99 1.52
C ASP A 714 -20.69 -18.87 1.77
N LEU A 715 -20.64 -19.71 2.81
CA LEU A 715 -21.77 -20.57 3.20
C LEU A 715 -22.99 -19.75 3.65
N ALA A 716 -22.78 -18.67 4.39
CA ALA A 716 -23.87 -17.78 4.82
C ALA A 716 -24.49 -17.04 3.63
N ALA A 717 -23.70 -16.62 2.64
CA ALA A 717 -24.16 -15.98 1.43
C ALA A 717 -25.00 -16.94 0.58
N ASP A 718 -24.55 -18.18 0.40
CA ASP A 718 -25.29 -19.22 -0.32
C ASP A 718 -26.60 -19.59 0.38
N ALA A 719 -26.57 -19.76 1.71
CA ALA A 719 -27.77 -20.04 2.50
C ALA A 719 -28.76 -18.87 2.46
N TYR A 720 -28.27 -17.63 2.50
CA TYR A 720 -29.10 -16.43 2.36
C TYR A 720 -29.69 -16.33 0.96
N ALA A 721 -28.94 -16.64 -0.10
CA ALA A 721 -29.45 -16.66 -1.47
C ALA A 721 -30.61 -17.66 -1.63
N GLN A 722 -30.56 -18.79 -0.92
CA GLN A 722 -31.59 -19.82 -0.91
C GLN A 722 -32.74 -19.56 0.10
N GLY A 723 -32.67 -18.47 0.86
CA GLY A 723 -33.66 -18.14 1.90
C GLY A 723 -33.58 -19.01 3.16
N MET A 724 -32.51 -19.79 3.32
CA MET A 724 -32.25 -20.63 4.50
C MET A 724 -31.54 -19.88 5.64
N ALA A 725 -30.86 -18.78 5.34
CA ALA A 725 -30.22 -17.91 6.32
C ALA A 725 -30.85 -16.51 6.33
N SER A 726 -30.75 -15.84 7.47
CA SER A 726 -31.22 -14.46 7.64
C SER A 726 -30.20 -13.44 7.14
N LEU A 727 -30.65 -12.23 6.82
CA LEU A 727 -29.75 -11.12 6.51
C LEU A 727 -28.77 -10.82 7.65
N VAL A 728 -29.21 -11.00 8.90
CA VAL A 728 -28.35 -10.75 10.08
C VAL A 728 -27.18 -11.72 10.10
N GLU A 729 -27.42 -13.01 9.86
CA GLU A 729 -26.36 -14.02 9.78
C GLU A 729 -25.35 -13.71 8.69
N LEU A 730 -25.80 -13.24 7.52
CA LEU A 730 -24.91 -12.81 6.44
C LEU A 730 -24.07 -11.58 6.83
N ILE A 731 -24.68 -10.56 7.46
CA ILE A 731 -23.96 -9.37 7.92
C ILE A 731 -22.96 -9.71 9.04
N ASP A 732 -23.33 -10.61 9.95
CA ASP A 732 -22.47 -11.06 11.04
C ASP A 732 -21.26 -11.83 10.50
N ALA A 733 -21.48 -12.76 9.56
CA ALA A 733 -20.41 -13.49 8.88
C ALA A 733 -19.50 -12.54 8.09
N GLN A 734 -20.07 -11.54 7.41
CA GLN A 734 -19.30 -10.50 6.70
C GLN A 734 -18.45 -9.69 7.68
N THR A 735 -19.02 -9.29 8.80
CA THR A 735 -18.32 -8.51 9.83
C THR A 735 -17.16 -9.32 10.42
N ALA A 736 -17.37 -10.60 10.69
CA ALA A 736 -16.32 -11.50 11.17
C ALA A 736 -15.18 -11.67 10.15
N ALA A 737 -15.50 -11.85 8.86
CA ALA A 737 -14.51 -11.90 7.78
C ALA A 737 -13.71 -10.58 7.68
N ASN A 738 -14.39 -9.44 7.70
CA ASN A 738 -13.74 -8.12 7.63
C ASN A 738 -12.75 -7.89 8.78
N VAL A 739 -13.14 -8.21 10.02
CA VAL A 739 -12.27 -8.09 11.20
C VAL A 739 -11.08 -9.03 11.09
N SER A 740 -11.29 -10.25 10.59
CA SER A 740 -10.23 -11.24 10.46
C SER A 740 -9.22 -10.88 9.37
N ASP A 741 -9.67 -10.30 8.25
CA ASP A 741 -8.83 -9.76 7.19
C ASP A 741 -7.96 -8.60 7.70
N ASP A 742 -8.54 -7.67 8.47
CA ASP A 742 -7.79 -6.57 9.08
C ASP A 742 -6.71 -7.08 10.03
N LEU A 743 -7.01 -8.08 10.86
CA LEU A 743 -6.04 -8.68 11.78
C LEU A 743 -4.92 -9.41 11.03
N ALA A 744 -5.26 -10.21 10.02
CA ALA A 744 -4.28 -10.96 9.22
C ALA A 744 -3.34 -10.04 8.45
N ALA A 745 -3.86 -8.96 7.86
CA ALA A 745 -3.05 -7.98 7.14
C ALA A 745 -2.10 -7.21 8.06
N ASN A 746 -2.58 -6.78 9.24
CA ASN A 746 -1.76 -6.02 10.19
C ASN A 746 -0.68 -6.89 10.87
N ALA A 747 -0.98 -8.16 11.17
CA ALA A 747 -0.05 -9.06 11.87
C ALA A 747 1.32 -9.17 11.18
N VAL A 748 1.35 -9.20 9.85
CA VAL A 748 2.59 -9.25 9.06
C VAL A 748 3.41 -7.97 9.23
N TYR A 749 2.79 -6.80 9.10
CA TYR A 749 3.50 -5.53 9.22
C TYR A 749 3.95 -5.27 10.66
N ASP A 750 3.17 -5.65 11.65
CA ASP A 750 3.54 -5.54 13.07
C ASP A 750 4.75 -6.42 13.39
N PHE A 751 4.78 -7.65 12.87
CA PHE A 751 5.96 -8.51 12.97
C PHE A 751 7.20 -7.86 12.31
N LEU A 752 7.09 -7.38 11.07
CA LEU A 752 8.21 -6.76 10.36
C LEU A 752 8.73 -5.51 11.08
N ILE A 753 7.84 -4.68 11.62
CA ILE A 753 8.20 -3.50 12.42
C ILE A 753 8.91 -3.93 13.71
N ASN A 754 8.40 -4.97 14.41
CA ASN A 754 9.05 -5.50 15.60
C ASN A 754 10.45 -6.07 15.31
N VAL A 755 10.65 -6.72 14.15
CA VAL A 755 11.98 -7.18 13.72
C VAL A 755 12.92 -5.99 13.50
N MET A 756 12.46 -4.91 12.86
CA MET A 756 13.26 -3.69 12.70
C MET A 756 13.60 -3.03 14.05
N GLU A 757 12.67 -3.05 15.01
CA GLU A 757 12.90 -2.57 16.37
C GLU A 757 13.95 -3.39 17.12
N VAL A 758 13.92 -4.72 17.01
CA VAL A 758 14.97 -5.60 17.57
C VAL A 758 16.32 -5.26 16.96
N GLN A 759 16.38 -5.13 15.62
CA GLN A 759 17.62 -4.82 14.91
C GLN A 759 18.20 -3.46 15.34
N ARG A 760 17.35 -2.44 15.49
CA ARG A 760 17.76 -1.14 16.02
C ARG A 760 18.25 -1.23 17.46
N ALA A 761 17.49 -1.91 18.33
CA ALA A 761 17.83 -2.04 19.75
C ALA A 761 19.14 -2.82 19.94
N ALA A 762 19.39 -3.84 19.12
CA ALA A 762 20.61 -4.62 19.09
C ALA A 762 21.75 -3.95 18.28
N ASN A 763 21.53 -2.75 17.75
CA ASN A 763 22.49 -2.01 16.92
C ASN A 763 23.02 -2.80 15.71
N ALA A 764 22.20 -3.72 15.20
CA ALA A 764 22.55 -4.66 14.15
C ALA A 764 21.41 -4.76 13.13
N PHE A 765 21.45 -3.93 12.09
CA PHE A 765 20.55 -4.05 10.95
C PHE A 765 21.02 -5.14 9.98
N VAL A 766 20.86 -6.41 10.38
CA VAL A 766 21.28 -7.60 9.63
C VAL A 766 20.75 -7.61 8.19
N PHE A 767 19.59 -6.99 7.96
CA PHE A 767 18.98 -6.88 6.63
C PHE A 767 19.75 -5.92 5.69
N PHE A 768 20.40 -4.89 6.22
CA PHE A 768 21.18 -3.90 5.45
C PHE A 768 22.69 -4.16 5.47
N MET A 769 23.15 -5.19 6.20
CA MET A 769 24.55 -5.63 6.21
C MET A 769 24.95 -6.22 4.85
N SER A 770 26.25 -6.14 4.54
CA SER A 770 26.86 -6.90 3.45
C SER A 770 26.66 -8.40 3.67
N ASP A 771 26.70 -9.20 2.60
CA ASP A 771 26.53 -10.66 2.74
C ASP A 771 27.65 -11.29 3.60
N GLU A 772 28.86 -10.73 3.57
CA GLU A 772 30.00 -11.13 4.40
C GLU A 772 29.75 -10.83 5.88
N ASP A 773 29.35 -9.59 6.21
CA ASP A 773 29.06 -9.19 7.59
C ASP A 773 27.87 -9.98 8.17
N ARG A 774 26.85 -10.22 7.34
CA ARG A 774 25.68 -11.01 7.70
C ARG A 774 26.09 -12.46 8.01
N GLN A 775 26.99 -13.03 7.20
CA GLN A 775 27.51 -14.37 7.42
C GLN A 775 28.33 -14.45 8.71
N ALA A 776 29.25 -13.52 8.92
CA ALA A 776 30.05 -13.45 10.14
C ALA A 776 29.18 -13.27 11.40
N TRP A 777 28.10 -12.50 11.31
CA TRP A 777 27.13 -12.35 12.40
C TRP A 777 26.41 -13.66 12.70
N ARG A 778 25.97 -14.39 11.66
CA ARG A 778 25.32 -15.71 11.80
C ARG A 778 26.24 -16.73 12.44
N GLU A 779 27.50 -16.79 12.03
CA GLU A 779 28.49 -17.73 12.58
C GLU A 779 28.72 -17.50 14.09
N ARG A 780 28.80 -16.23 14.52
CA ARG A 780 28.88 -15.90 15.96
C ARG A 780 27.62 -16.30 16.72
N LEU A 781 26.45 -16.10 16.13
CA LEU A 781 25.18 -16.49 16.72
C LEU A 781 25.11 -18.02 16.90
N GLU A 782 25.40 -18.77 15.85
CA GLU A 782 25.37 -20.23 15.86
C GLU A 782 26.36 -20.80 16.87
N ALA A 783 27.59 -20.27 16.91
CA ALA A 783 28.58 -20.66 17.90
C ALA A 783 28.10 -20.41 19.33
N TYR A 784 27.49 -19.25 19.61
CA TYR A 784 26.97 -18.91 20.93
C TYR A 784 25.80 -19.80 21.35
N ILE A 785 24.86 -20.07 20.44
CA ILE A 785 23.74 -20.98 20.71
C ILE A 785 24.25 -22.40 20.96
N ALA A 786 25.20 -22.89 20.17
CA ALA A 786 25.80 -24.21 20.36
C ALA A 786 26.47 -24.34 21.73
N GLU A 787 27.23 -23.32 22.17
CA GLU A 787 27.86 -23.29 23.49
C GLU A 787 26.83 -23.35 24.63
N ARG A 788 25.77 -22.53 24.56
CA ARG A 788 24.72 -22.46 25.61
C ARG A 788 23.79 -23.68 25.63
N THR A 789 23.54 -24.29 24.48
CA THR A 789 22.76 -25.54 24.39
C THR A 789 23.56 -26.76 24.83
N ALA A 790 24.89 -26.74 24.69
CA ALA A 790 25.78 -27.77 25.25
C ALA A 790 25.96 -27.63 26.77
N ALA A 791 26.11 -26.40 27.30
CA ALA A 791 26.39 -26.14 28.72
C ALA A 791 25.23 -26.42 29.70
N GLY A 792 24.01 -26.67 29.19
CA GLY A 792 22.85 -27.06 30.01
C GLY A 792 22.34 -28.47 29.69
N ARG A 793 23.22 -29.37 29.26
CA ARG A 793 22.98 -30.82 29.23
C ARG A 793 23.62 -31.50 30.42
#